data_AF-F7FUL6-F1
#
_entry.id   AF-F7FUL6-F1
#
_cell.length_a   1.000
_cell.length_b   1.000
_cell.length_c   1.000
_cell.angle_alpha   90.00
_cell.angle_beta   90.00
_cell.angle_gamma   90.00
#
_symmetry.space_group_name_H-M   'P 1'
#
loop_
_entity.id
_entity.type
_entity.pdbx_description
1 polymer ?
#
loop_
_entity_poly.entity_id
_entity_poly.type
_entity_poly.pdbx_seq_one_letter_code
_entity_poly.pdbx_strand_id
1 'polypeptide(L)'
;MTVKEETMGTLLLVLLLTFAEDLECTPGFQQKIFRIEQPAEFIEDQLILNLTFNDCKGNEKLRFDVSSPYFKVKPDGALVALKNISEVGPALFIHGRSSDAEDMAEVMIAGGKDSHASLKEIFTYAKTSAIPRQKRSIVVSSILIPENQRQPFPRDVGKVVDNDRPEGSKFKLSGKGVDQDPKGIFRINENTGSVSVMRTLDRETMATYQLFVETTDVSGKTIEGPVSLDIIVIDQNDNRPIFKEGPYIGHVMEGSPTGTTVMRMTAFDADDPSTDNALLRYNILQQTPDKPSPNMFYIDPEKGDIVTVVSPALLDRETLENPKYELIIEAQDMAGLDVGLTGTATATILIDDKNDHSPKFTKKEFHATVNEGVVGVIVNLTVEDKDDPTTAAWRAVYTIINGNPGQSFEIHTNPQTNEGMLSVVKPLDYEISAFHTLLIKVENEDPLVPDVAYGPSSTATVQITVSDVNEGPVFHPDPMTVTKRENITIGSMLLTVNATDPDSLQHQTIRYSIYKDPAGWLYINPINGTIDTAAVLDRESPFVHNNIYTALFLAIDSGDPPATGTGTLQIKLEDVNDNAPLIYPTLAKVCDDAKDLNVVILGASDKDLHPNTDPFKFELNKQTGSDKFWKISKINDTHAQVSLLQNLKKANYNLPVMVTDSGTPPLSNTTELRVQVCSCKKSKMDCSSAGIPHIRTTLVLLLSFFSLVWL
;
A
#
# COMPACT_ATOMS: atom_id res chain seq x y z
N MET A 1 -48.26 38.00 43.64
CA MET A 1 -48.29 39.47 43.54
C MET A 1 -48.54 39.83 42.08
N THR A 2 -49.76 40.28 41.77
CA THR A 2 -50.13 41.41 40.88
C THR A 2 -49.14 41.79 39.75
N VAL A 3 -49.53 41.99 38.48
CA VAL A 3 -50.75 42.67 37.99
C VAL A 3 -50.84 42.69 36.43
N LYS A 4 -52.08 42.64 35.89
CA LYS A 4 -52.65 43.26 34.63
C LYS A 4 -52.22 42.78 33.23
N GLU A 5 -53.01 42.87 32.16
CA GLU A 5 -54.32 43.52 31.89
C GLU A 5 -54.98 42.91 30.63
N GLU A 6 -56.32 42.91 30.60
CA GLU A 6 -57.17 42.74 29.41
C GLU A 6 -57.10 43.97 28.48
N THR A 7 -57.43 43.80 27.20
CA THR A 7 -58.32 44.72 26.46
C THR A 7 -58.79 44.11 25.13
N MET A 8 -60.11 43.99 24.99
CA MET A 8 -60.83 43.60 23.78
C MET A 8 -61.42 44.88 23.17
N GLY A 9 -61.05 45.22 21.94
CA GLY A 9 -61.48 46.44 21.25
C GLY A 9 -62.42 46.16 20.09
N THR A 10 -63.69 46.54 20.25
CA THR A 10 -64.71 46.67 19.20
C THR A 10 -64.70 48.11 18.69
N LEU A 11 -64.64 48.32 17.37
CA LEU A 11 -65.03 49.60 16.77
C LEU A 11 -65.84 49.40 15.48
N LEU A 12 -67.02 50.02 15.50
CA LEU A 12 -68.04 50.10 14.46
C LEU A 12 -67.56 50.91 13.25
N LEU A 13 -67.88 50.45 12.04
CA LEU A 13 -67.67 51.18 10.79
C LEU A 13 -68.88 52.07 10.48
N VAL A 14 -68.62 53.34 10.17
CA VAL A 14 -69.57 54.33 9.65
C VAL A 14 -69.76 54.10 8.14
N LEU A 15 -71.01 54.05 7.65
CA LEU A 15 -71.30 54.22 6.23
C LEU A 15 -72.38 55.28 6.01
N LEU A 16 -71.97 56.38 5.37
CA LEU A 16 -72.82 57.42 4.81
C LEU A 16 -73.45 56.90 3.50
N LEU A 17 -74.78 56.99 3.42
CA LEU A 17 -75.54 56.85 2.18
C LEU A 17 -75.31 58.08 1.29
N THR A 18 -74.81 57.86 0.07
CA THR A 18 -74.86 58.83 -1.03
C THR A 18 -75.94 58.38 -2.02
N PHE A 19 -76.69 59.36 -2.52
CA PHE A 19 -77.79 59.19 -3.48
C PHE A 19 -77.28 58.89 -4.89
N ALA A 20 -78.15 58.22 -5.64
CA ALA A 20 -78.02 57.73 -7.00
C ALA A 20 -77.76 58.83 -8.04
N GLU A 21 -76.86 58.52 -8.98
CA GLU A 21 -76.81 59.09 -10.33
C GLU A 21 -77.04 57.96 -11.35
N ASP A 22 -77.69 58.34 -12.45
CA ASP A 22 -78.27 57.51 -13.51
C ASP A 22 -77.33 56.40 -14.05
N LEU A 23 -77.78 55.14 -13.96
CA LEU A 23 -77.12 54.01 -14.61
C LEU A 23 -77.54 53.94 -16.08
N GLU A 24 -76.61 54.23 -16.98
CA GLU A 24 -76.67 53.78 -18.38
C GLU A 24 -76.93 52.27 -18.39
N CYS A 25 -78.03 51.85 -19.03
CA CYS A 25 -78.34 50.43 -19.14
C CYS A 25 -77.31 49.75 -20.05
N THR A 26 -76.50 48.83 -19.48
CA THR A 26 -75.55 48.02 -20.24
C THR A 26 -76.20 46.70 -20.65
N PRO A 27 -76.39 46.44 -21.96
CA PRO A 27 -76.99 45.21 -22.44
C PRO A 27 -76.07 44.00 -22.20
N GLY A 28 -76.63 42.89 -21.72
CA GLY A 28 -75.92 41.66 -21.39
C GLY A 28 -76.02 41.25 -19.92
N PHE A 29 -75.12 40.37 -19.47
CA PHE A 29 -75.04 39.97 -18.07
C PHE A 29 -74.45 41.11 -17.23
N GLN A 30 -75.12 41.46 -16.12
CA GLN A 30 -74.63 42.52 -15.23
C GLN A 30 -73.37 42.09 -14.46
N GLN A 31 -73.16 40.78 -14.34
CA GLN A 31 -71.94 40.18 -13.84
C GLN A 31 -71.49 39.06 -14.77
N LYS A 32 -70.25 39.16 -15.26
CA LYS A 32 -69.70 38.22 -16.25
C LYS A 32 -68.99 37.01 -15.64
N ILE A 33 -68.61 37.09 -14.36
CA ILE A 33 -67.86 36.02 -13.68
C ILE A 33 -68.45 35.82 -12.29
N PHE A 34 -68.86 34.59 -12.00
CA PHE A 34 -69.33 34.12 -10.71
C PHE A 34 -68.34 33.10 -10.15
N ARG A 35 -68.23 33.05 -8.82
CA ARG A 35 -67.42 32.05 -8.11
C ARG A 35 -68.33 31.32 -7.14
N ILE A 36 -68.39 30.00 -7.22
CA ILE A 36 -69.11 29.16 -6.28
C ILE A 36 -68.17 28.10 -5.72
N GLU A 37 -68.32 27.77 -4.44
CA GLU A 37 -67.61 26.63 -3.86
C GLU A 37 -68.38 25.35 -4.20
N GLN A 38 -67.68 24.27 -4.56
CA GLN A 38 -68.32 22.99 -4.89
C GLN A 38 -68.94 22.39 -3.61
N PRO A 39 -70.27 22.24 -3.54
CA PRO A 39 -70.89 21.45 -2.48
C PRO A 39 -70.57 19.96 -2.70
N ALA A 40 -70.69 19.14 -1.65
CA ALA A 40 -70.48 17.69 -1.76
C ALA A 40 -71.33 17.02 -2.86
N GLU A 41 -72.52 17.57 -3.13
CA GLU A 41 -73.40 17.19 -4.23
C GLU A 41 -74.30 18.38 -4.60
N PHE A 42 -74.49 18.64 -5.90
CA PHE A 42 -75.53 19.56 -6.39
C PHE A 42 -76.86 18.82 -6.39
N ILE A 43 -77.85 19.31 -5.64
CA ILE A 43 -79.18 18.68 -5.52
C ILE A 43 -80.12 19.18 -6.63
N GLU A 44 -80.92 18.27 -7.19
CA GLU A 44 -81.92 18.58 -8.22
C GLU A 44 -82.85 19.73 -7.80
N ASP A 45 -83.06 20.67 -8.72
CA ASP A 45 -83.95 21.83 -8.60
C ASP A 45 -83.63 22.84 -7.48
N GLN A 46 -82.53 22.65 -6.73
CA GLN A 46 -82.05 23.60 -5.73
C GLN A 46 -81.37 24.82 -6.41
N LEU A 47 -81.65 26.02 -5.89
CA LEU A 47 -81.02 27.26 -6.35
C LEU A 47 -79.52 27.25 -6.05
N ILE A 48 -78.70 27.45 -7.08
CA ILE A 48 -77.24 27.55 -6.96
C ILE A 48 -76.82 29.01 -6.96
N LEU A 49 -77.26 29.78 -7.96
CA LEU A 49 -76.99 31.21 -8.10
C LEU A 49 -78.11 31.86 -8.92
N ASN A 50 -78.24 33.18 -8.80
CA ASN A 50 -79.22 33.96 -9.58
C ASN A 50 -78.50 34.89 -10.56
N LEU A 51 -78.87 34.81 -11.83
CA LEU A 51 -78.25 35.57 -12.92
C LEU A 51 -79.11 36.77 -13.27
N THR A 52 -78.45 37.91 -13.47
CA THR A 52 -79.10 39.13 -13.94
C THR A 52 -78.64 39.44 -15.36
N PHE A 53 -79.58 39.36 -16.30
CA PHE A 53 -79.40 39.73 -17.70
C PHE A 53 -80.35 40.87 -18.04
N ASN A 54 -79.90 41.86 -18.79
CA ASN A 54 -80.73 42.98 -19.22
C ASN A 54 -80.45 43.30 -20.69
N ASP A 55 -81.48 43.40 -21.52
CA ASP A 55 -81.39 43.86 -22.91
C ASP A 55 -81.85 45.31 -23.10
N CYS A 56 -82.13 46.01 -21.99
CA CYS A 56 -82.60 47.40 -21.93
C CYS A 56 -83.97 47.65 -22.57
N LYS A 57 -84.69 46.59 -22.98
CA LYS A 57 -86.00 46.64 -23.62
C LYS A 57 -87.01 45.64 -23.04
N GLY A 58 -86.77 45.16 -21.82
CA GLY A 58 -87.72 44.35 -21.06
C GLY A 58 -87.52 42.84 -21.18
N ASN A 59 -86.40 42.37 -21.74
CA ASN A 59 -86.00 40.96 -21.83
C ASN A 59 -87.04 40.05 -22.52
N GLU A 60 -87.74 40.56 -23.53
CA GLU A 60 -88.70 39.75 -24.27
C GLU A 60 -88.01 38.59 -25.00
N LYS A 61 -88.53 37.37 -24.83
CA LYS A 61 -87.98 36.12 -25.41
C LYS A 61 -86.55 35.75 -24.98
N LEU A 62 -86.11 36.21 -23.80
CA LEU A 62 -84.82 35.81 -23.22
C LEU A 62 -84.72 34.28 -23.06
N ARG A 63 -83.62 33.71 -23.56
CA ARG A 63 -83.26 32.29 -23.41
C ARG A 63 -81.85 32.17 -22.86
N PHE A 64 -81.63 31.12 -22.09
CA PHE A 64 -80.34 30.79 -21.52
C PHE A 64 -79.93 29.38 -21.94
N ASP A 65 -78.71 29.25 -22.47
CA ASP A 65 -78.07 27.97 -22.75
C ASP A 65 -76.87 27.80 -21.80
N VAL A 66 -76.75 26.64 -21.18
CA VAL A 66 -75.65 26.34 -20.24
C VAL A 66 -74.71 25.32 -20.89
N SER A 67 -73.40 25.51 -20.75
CA SER A 67 -72.38 24.65 -21.37
C SER A 67 -72.40 23.20 -20.87
N SER A 68 -73.03 22.94 -19.72
CA SER A 68 -73.22 21.60 -19.17
C SER A 68 -74.68 21.18 -19.31
N PRO A 69 -74.96 19.97 -19.82
CA PRO A 69 -76.32 19.46 -19.98
C PRO A 69 -77.01 19.13 -18.65
N TYR A 70 -76.27 19.20 -17.53
CA TYR A 70 -76.80 18.87 -16.21
C TYR A 70 -77.36 20.08 -15.45
N PHE A 71 -77.21 21.29 -16.00
CA PHE A 71 -77.67 22.53 -15.38
C PHE A 71 -78.62 23.28 -16.32
N LYS A 72 -79.54 24.05 -15.74
CA LYS A 72 -80.47 24.90 -16.48
C LYS A 72 -80.70 26.21 -15.73
N VAL A 73 -80.85 27.29 -16.49
CA VAL A 73 -81.30 28.59 -15.96
C VAL A 73 -82.80 28.72 -16.19
N LYS A 74 -83.56 28.98 -15.13
CA LYS A 74 -85.00 29.25 -15.16
C LYS A 74 -85.24 30.67 -15.73
N PRO A 75 -86.44 30.98 -16.25
CA PRO A 75 -86.74 32.29 -16.85
C PRO A 75 -86.58 33.48 -15.88
N ASP A 76 -86.58 33.23 -14.57
CA ASP A 76 -86.35 34.20 -13.51
C ASP A 76 -84.86 34.46 -13.21
N GLY A 77 -83.95 33.79 -13.92
CA GLY A 77 -82.49 33.90 -13.76
C GLY A 77 -81.87 32.86 -12.82
N ALA A 78 -82.67 31.99 -12.18
CA ALA A 78 -82.18 30.99 -11.24
C ALA A 78 -81.46 29.82 -11.95
N LEU A 79 -80.17 29.63 -11.67
CA LEU A 79 -79.41 28.45 -12.09
C LEU A 79 -79.69 27.28 -11.13
N VAL A 80 -80.12 26.14 -11.67
CA VAL A 80 -80.42 24.91 -10.94
C VAL A 80 -79.80 23.69 -11.62
N ALA A 81 -79.55 22.63 -10.85
CA ALA A 81 -79.20 21.31 -11.38
C ALA A 81 -80.45 20.54 -11.82
N LEU A 82 -80.35 19.76 -12.91
CA LEU A 82 -81.45 18.94 -13.45
C LEU A 82 -81.53 17.54 -12.83
N LYS A 83 -80.52 17.14 -12.06
CA LYS A 83 -80.45 15.88 -11.29
C LYS A 83 -79.36 16.05 -10.23
N ASN A 84 -79.26 15.10 -9.31
CA ASN A 84 -78.17 15.08 -8.34
C ASN A 84 -76.81 14.82 -9.03
N ILE A 85 -75.79 15.66 -8.78
CA ILE A 85 -74.47 15.61 -9.45
C ILE A 85 -73.36 15.86 -8.43
N SER A 86 -72.41 14.94 -8.31
CA SER A 86 -71.24 15.06 -7.42
C SER A 86 -69.99 15.64 -8.09
N GLU A 87 -69.86 15.50 -9.42
CA GLU A 87 -68.68 15.93 -10.18
C GLU A 87 -69.06 16.85 -11.35
N VAL A 88 -68.47 18.04 -11.37
CA VAL A 88 -68.66 19.06 -12.41
C VAL A 88 -67.28 19.61 -12.78
N GLY A 89 -67.08 19.99 -14.03
CA GLY A 89 -65.85 20.66 -14.47
C GLY A 89 -65.61 22.00 -13.75
N PRO A 90 -64.39 22.55 -13.82
CA PRO A 90 -63.97 23.72 -13.04
C PRO A 90 -64.70 25.01 -13.38
N ALA A 91 -65.43 25.06 -14.51
CA ALA A 91 -66.25 26.20 -14.89
C ALA A 91 -67.50 25.78 -15.68
N LEU A 92 -68.57 26.56 -15.53
CA LEU A 92 -69.80 26.52 -16.33
C LEU A 92 -69.94 27.84 -17.09
N PHE A 93 -70.22 27.78 -18.39
CA PHE A 93 -70.51 28.97 -19.19
C PHE A 93 -72.01 29.06 -19.47
N ILE A 94 -72.56 30.26 -19.31
CA ILE A 94 -73.97 30.54 -19.48
C ILE A 94 -74.12 31.59 -20.55
N HIS A 95 -74.82 31.23 -21.61
CA HIS A 95 -75.08 32.06 -22.76
C HIS A 95 -76.50 32.60 -22.70
N GLY A 96 -76.65 33.91 -22.57
CA GLY A 96 -77.95 34.59 -22.53
C GLY A 96 -78.23 35.26 -23.87
N ARG A 97 -79.39 34.97 -24.46
CA ARG A 97 -79.80 35.51 -25.75
C ARG A 97 -81.23 36.03 -25.71
N SER A 98 -81.42 37.31 -26.02
CA SER A 98 -82.73 37.92 -26.30
C SER A 98 -82.82 38.37 -27.77
N SER A 99 -83.89 39.06 -28.16
CA SER A 99 -84.00 39.69 -29.48
C SER A 99 -83.00 40.84 -29.68
N ASP A 100 -82.52 41.44 -28.60
CA ASP A 100 -81.79 42.72 -28.63
C ASP A 100 -80.38 42.63 -28.01
N ALA A 101 -80.03 41.55 -27.30
CA ALA A 101 -78.69 41.33 -26.74
C ALA A 101 -78.29 39.84 -26.69
N GLU A 102 -76.99 39.56 -26.86
CA GLU A 102 -76.39 38.24 -26.72
C GLU A 102 -75.07 38.40 -25.96
N ASP A 103 -74.93 37.72 -24.81
CA ASP A 103 -73.75 37.83 -23.94
C ASP A 103 -73.50 36.50 -23.22
N MET A 104 -72.30 36.33 -22.65
CA MET A 104 -71.89 35.11 -21.95
C MET A 104 -71.31 35.43 -20.57
N ALA A 105 -71.69 34.62 -19.57
CA ALA A 105 -71.15 34.65 -18.22
C ALA A 105 -70.46 33.33 -17.87
N GLU A 106 -69.40 33.40 -17.07
CA GLU A 106 -68.63 32.26 -16.56
C GLU A 106 -68.93 32.05 -15.07
N VAL A 107 -69.10 30.81 -14.65
CA VAL A 107 -69.25 30.40 -13.25
C VAL A 107 -68.10 29.47 -12.92
N MET A 108 -67.12 29.95 -12.18
CA MET A 108 -65.99 29.15 -11.71
C MET A 108 -66.38 28.37 -10.45
N ILE A 109 -66.13 27.06 -10.46
CA ILE A 109 -66.41 26.15 -9.36
C ILE A 109 -65.09 25.85 -8.66
N ALA A 110 -64.91 26.35 -7.45
CA ALA A 110 -63.72 26.12 -6.63
C ALA A 110 -64.00 25.02 -5.60
N GLY A 111 -63.20 23.95 -5.52
CA GLY A 111 -63.37 22.94 -4.47
C GLY A 111 -63.15 21.47 -4.86
N GLY A 112 -62.88 21.15 -6.12
CA GLY A 112 -62.28 19.86 -6.48
C GLY A 112 -60.85 19.77 -5.96
N LYS A 113 -60.42 18.60 -5.46
CA LYS A 113 -59.03 18.34 -5.06
C LYS A 113 -58.11 18.54 -6.27
N ASP A 114 -57.57 19.74 -6.41
CA ASP A 114 -56.38 20.01 -7.22
C ASP A 114 -55.53 21.05 -6.50
N SER A 115 -54.34 20.58 -6.11
CA SER A 115 -53.25 21.34 -5.54
C SER A 115 -52.60 22.25 -6.59
N HIS A 116 -52.55 23.54 -6.27
CA HIS A 116 -51.53 24.52 -6.65
C HIS A 116 -50.74 24.29 -7.96
N ALA A 117 -51.25 24.85 -9.06
CA ALA A 117 -50.41 25.41 -10.11
C ALA A 117 -50.70 26.92 -10.21
N SER A 118 -49.65 27.73 -10.14
CA SER A 118 -49.77 29.19 -10.11
C SER A 118 -50.28 29.73 -11.45
N LEU A 119 -51.42 30.44 -11.42
CA LEU A 119 -52.07 31.08 -12.57
C LEU A 119 -51.33 32.33 -13.09
N LYS A 120 -50.00 32.40 -12.99
CA LYS A 120 -49.20 33.56 -13.42
C LYS A 120 -48.23 33.32 -14.58
N GLU A 121 -48.10 32.10 -15.09
CA GLU A 121 -47.14 31.81 -16.17
C GLU A 121 -47.78 31.51 -17.55
N ILE A 122 -49.11 31.51 -17.67
CA ILE A 122 -49.81 31.28 -18.95
C ILE A 122 -50.21 32.59 -19.67
N PHE A 123 -50.14 33.76 -19.00
CA PHE A 123 -50.58 35.04 -19.57
C PHE A 123 -49.47 36.09 -19.79
N THR A 124 -48.34 35.69 -20.37
CA THR A 124 -47.26 36.64 -20.72
C THR A 124 -46.77 36.57 -22.16
N TYR A 125 -47.53 35.97 -23.08
CA TYR A 125 -47.20 36.00 -24.51
C TYR A 125 -48.43 36.12 -25.42
N ALA A 126 -49.27 37.13 -25.21
CA ALA A 126 -50.30 37.51 -26.18
C ALA A 126 -50.65 39.01 -26.07
N LYS A 127 -49.64 39.87 -26.20
CA LYS A 127 -49.85 41.27 -26.54
C LYS A 127 -48.87 41.66 -27.63
N THR A 128 -49.16 41.24 -28.86
CA THR A 128 -48.76 41.94 -30.09
C THR A 128 -49.49 41.32 -31.28
N SER A 129 -49.97 42.20 -32.16
CA SER A 129 -50.54 41.95 -33.49
C SER A 129 -51.98 41.42 -33.54
N ALA A 130 -52.88 42.33 -33.94
CA ALA A 130 -54.21 42.00 -34.43
C ALA A 130 -54.10 41.12 -35.69
N ILE A 131 -54.37 39.83 -35.52
CA ILE A 131 -54.61 38.87 -36.61
C ILE A 131 -56.13 38.79 -36.78
N PRO A 132 -56.69 38.90 -38.00
CA PRO A 132 -58.13 38.71 -38.19
C PRO A 132 -58.49 37.26 -37.81
N ARG A 133 -59.42 37.09 -36.85
CA ARG A 133 -60.00 35.77 -36.53
C ARG A 133 -60.72 35.25 -37.77
N GLN A 134 -60.14 34.28 -38.48
CA GLN A 134 -60.90 33.43 -39.38
C GLN A 134 -61.80 32.52 -38.54
N LYS A 135 -63.09 32.53 -38.85
CA LYS A 135 -64.09 31.59 -38.32
C LYS A 135 -63.68 30.19 -38.80
N ARG A 136 -63.15 29.34 -37.92
CA ARG A 136 -63.02 27.89 -38.20
C ARG A 136 -64.41 27.29 -38.02
N SER A 137 -64.94 26.59 -39.02
CA SER A 137 -66.18 25.82 -38.88
C SER A 137 -65.94 24.48 -38.19
N ILE A 138 -64.76 23.88 -38.41
CA ILE A 138 -64.33 22.65 -37.74
C ILE A 138 -63.88 22.99 -36.31
N VAL A 139 -64.62 22.49 -35.33
CA VAL A 139 -64.31 22.53 -33.90
C VAL A 139 -63.77 21.18 -33.48
N VAL A 140 -62.49 21.17 -33.07
CA VAL A 140 -61.79 20.01 -32.52
C VAL A 140 -61.28 20.33 -31.12
N SER A 141 -61.51 19.40 -30.20
CA SER A 141 -60.89 19.36 -28.88
C SER A 141 -59.97 18.15 -28.82
N SER A 142 -58.92 18.24 -28.01
CA SER A 142 -58.03 17.10 -27.78
C SER A 142 -58.82 15.90 -27.23
N ILE A 143 -58.49 14.70 -27.70
CA ILE A 143 -59.12 13.47 -27.25
C ILE A 143 -58.17 12.80 -26.26
N LEU A 144 -58.66 12.53 -25.05
CA LEU A 144 -57.91 11.84 -24.01
C LEU A 144 -58.34 10.37 -23.95
N ILE A 145 -57.42 9.44 -24.12
CA ILE A 145 -57.70 8.00 -24.18
C ILE A 145 -56.82 7.28 -23.17
N PRO A 146 -57.37 6.69 -22.09
CA PRO A 146 -56.60 5.80 -21.22
C PRO A 146 -56.00 4.67 -22.03
N GLU A 147 -54.74 4.33 -21.79
CA GLU A 147 -54.11 3.16 -22.39
C GLU A 147 -54.72 1.84 -21.89
N ASN A 148 -54.25 0.72 -22.45
CA ASN A 148 -54.62 -0.63 -22.00
C ASN A 148 -56.13 -0.91 -21.94
N GLN A 149 -56.93 -0.19 -22.75
CA GLN A 149 -58.38 -0.37 -22.78
C GLN A 149 -58.77 -1.79 -23.14
N ARG A 150 -59.66 -2.39 -22.35
CA ARG A 150 -60.15 -3.75 -22.62
C ARG A 150 -61.14 -3.76 -23.80
N GLN A 151 -61.21 -4.89 -24.48
CA GLN A 151 -62.19 -5.16 -25.55
C GLN A 151 -63.65 -4.92 -25.07
N PRO A 152 -64.59 -4.58 -25.98
CA PRO A 152 -64.52 -4.70 -27.45
C PRO A 152 -64.06 -3.42 -28.19
N PHE A 153 -63.40 -3.63 -29.33
CA PHE A 153 -63.09 -2.58 -30.32
C PHE A 153 -63.91 -2.80 -31.61
N PRO A 154 -64.24 -1.75 -32.39
CA PRO A 154 -63.86 -0.34 -32.21
C PRO A 154 -64.63 0.36 -31.08
N ARG A 155 -63.98 1.33 -30.42
CA ARG A 155 -64.58 2.12 -29.34
C ARG A 155 -64.57 3.60 -29.71
N ASP A 156 -65.72 4.26 -29.61
CA ASP A 156 -65.83 5.70 -29.85
C ASP A 156 -65.15 6.47 -28.70
N VAL A 157 -64.22 7.37 -29.05
CA VAL A 157 -63.36 8.09 -28.11
C VAL A 157 -63.53 9.61 -28.19
N GLY A 158 -64.11 10.12 -29.27
CA GLY A 158 -64.39 11.54 -29.40
C GLY A 158 -65.24 11.83 -30.63
N LYS A 159 -65.54 13.11 -30.84
CA LYS A 159 -66.32 13.55 -32.00
C LYS A 159 -65.82 14.90 -32.47
N VAL A 160 -65.59 15.00 -33.77
CA VAL A 160 -65.30 16.27 -34.44
C VAL A 160 -66.60 16.86 -34.95
N VAL A 161 -66.79 18.17 -34.74
CA VAL A 161 -68.00 18.87 -35.15
C VAL A 161 -67.64 19.96 -36.13
N ASP A 162 -68.38 20.01 -37.23
CA ASP A 162 -68.38 21.12 -38.18
C ASP A 162 -69.83 21.60 -38.31
N ASN A 163 -70.10 22.81 -37.82
CA ASN A 163 -71.44 23.40 -37.78
C ASN A 163 -71.81 24.12 -39.08
N ASP A 164 -70.84 24.52 -39.89
CA ASP A 164 -71.07 25.19 -41.18
C ASP A 164 -70.91 24.20 -42.36
N ARG A 165 -70.90 22.88 -42.05
CA ARG A 165 -70.68 21.78 -42.99
C ARG A 165 -71.74 21.71 -44.10
N PRO A 166 -71.36 21.80 -45.39
CA PRO A 166 -72.28 21.61 -46.51
C PRO A 166 -72.90 20.20 -46.53
N GLU A 167 -74.18 20.11 -46.90
CA GLU A 167 -74.89 18.82 -47.00
C GLU A 167 -74.19 17.87 -47.99
N GLY A 168 -73.91 16.63 -47.58
CA GLY A 168 -73.23 15.62 -48.40
C GLY A 168 -71.69 15.63 -48.37
N SER A 169 -71.05 16.59 -47.70
CA SER A 169 -69.60 16.54 -47.42
C SER A 169 -69.24 15.40 -46.45
N LYS A 170 -67.95 15.06 -46.28
CA LYS A 170 -67.48 13.95 -45.43
C LYS A 170 -66.26 14.33 -44.61
N PHE A 171 -66.19 13.87 -43.36
CA PHE A 171 -64.97 13.99 -42.55
C PHE A 171 -63.91 12.99 -42.98
N LYS A 172 -62.66 13.44 -43.03
CA LYS A 172 -61.49 12.61 -43.29
C LYS A 172 -60.42 12.90 -42.23
N LEU A 173 -59.80 11.82 -41.75
CA LEU A 173 -58.75 11.84 -40.75
C LEU A 173 -57.45 11.33 -41.38
N SER A 174 -56.33 11.98 -41.09
CA SER A 174 -55.00 11.60 -41.58
C SER A 174 -53.95 11.82 -40.48
N GLY A 175 -52.80 11.16 -40.60
CA GLY A 175 -51.69 11.24 -39.66
C GLY A 175 -51.20 9.88 -39.14
N LYS A 176 -50.22 9.95 -38.25
CA LYS A 176 -49.64 8.80 -37.54
C LYS A 176 -50.73 8.14 -36.70
N GLY A 177 -51.00 6.85 -36.86
CA GLY A 177 -52.17 6.21 -36.24
C GLY A 177 -53.32 5.93 -37.20
N VAL A 178 -53.30 6.52 -38.41
CA VAL A 178 -54.39 6.38 -39.39
C VAL A 178 -53.83 5.84 -40.71
N ASP A 179 -53.18 6.69 -41.48
CA ASP A 179 -52.58 6.39 -42.79
C ASP A 179 -51.03 6.29 -42.74
N GLN A 180 -50.41 6.81 -41.69
CA GLN A 180 -48.97 6.69 -41.38
C GLN A 180 -48.71 5.72 -40.22
N ASP A 181 -47.53 5.10 -40.19
CA ASP A 181 -47.18 4.07 -39.20
C ASP A 181 -47.03 4.62 -37.77
N PRO A 182 -47.66 3.99 -36.75
CA PRO A 182 -48.46 2.77 -36.83
C PRO A 182 -49.85 3.00 -37.44
N LYS A 183 -50.21 2.26 -38.50
CA LYS A 183 -51.47 2.47 -39.26
C LYS A 183 -52.70 1.84 -38.59
N GLY A 184 -53.88 2.38 -38.90
CA GLY A 184 -55.17 1.77 -38.58
C GLY A 184 -55.53 1.72 -37.08
N ILE A 185 -54.92 2.57 -36.25
CA ILE A 185 -55.25 2.72 -34.83
C ILE A 185 -56.53 3.54 -34.64
N PHE A 186 -56.68 4.63 -35.40
CA PHE A 186 -57.83 5.53 -35.30
C PHE A 186 -58.63 5.55 -36.59
N ARG A 187 -59.94 5.72 -36.46
CA ARG A 187 -60.86 5.88 -37.58
C ARG A 187 -61.87 6.97 -37.27
N ILE A 188 -62.22 7.77 -38.28
CA ILE A 188 -63.35 8.70 -38.19
C ILE A 188 -64.53 8.17 -39.01
N ASN A 189 -65.74 8.31 -38.48
CA ASN A 189 -66.96 8.11 -39.25
C ASN A 189 -67.17 9.32 -40.16
N GLU A 190 -67.09 9.09 -41.47
CA GLU A 190 -67.17 10.12 -42.52
C GLU A 190 -68.44 11.00 -42.41
N ASN A 191 -69.55 10.45 -41.90
CA ASN A 191 -70.82 11.15 -41.83
C ASN A 191 -71.03 11.84 -40.48
N THR A 192 -70.69 11.18 -39.37
CA THR A 192 -71.01 11.67 -38.03
C THR A 192 -69.87 12.44 -37.36
N GLY A 193 -68.64 12.30 -37.84
CA GLY A 193 -67.45 12.86 -37.20
C GLY A 193 -67.01 12.12 -35.93
N SER A 194 -67.65 10.99 -35.58
CA SER A 194 -67.25 10.15 -34.44
C SER A 194 -65.87 9.54 -34.71
N VAL A 195 -64.93 9.72 -33.80
CA VAL A 195 -63.58 9.16 -33.85
C VAL A 195 -63.57 7.93 -32.95
N SER A 196 -63.12 6.79 -33.49
CA SER A 196 -63.03 5.51 -32.80
C SER A 196 -61.59 5.01 -32.77
N VAL A 197 -61.20 4.38 -31.66
CA VAL A 197 -59.96 3.61 -31.53
C VAL A 197 -60.22 2.14 -31.86
N MET A 198 -59.32 1.52 -32.63
CA MET A 198 -59.49 0.19 -33.20
C MET A 198 -58.79 -0.93 -32.42
N ARG A 199 -57.83 -0.58 -31.55
CA ARG A 199 -57.05 -1.52 -30.73
C ARG A 199 -56.54 -0.83 -29.46
N THR A 200 -55.93 -1.61 -28.57
CA THR A 200 -55.28 -1.10 -27.36
C THR A 200 -54.18 -0.12 -27.71
N LEU A 201 -54.02 0.90 -26.87
CA LEU A 201 -52.92 1.85 -26.90
C LEU A 201 -52.00 1.54 -25.72
N ASP A 202 -50.75 1.96 -25.84
CA ASP A 202 -49.66 1.85 -24.88
C ASP A 202 -48.92 3.19 -24.95
N ARG A 203 -48.85 3.89 -23.81
CA ARG A 203 -48.31 5.24 -23.69
C ARG A 203 -46.79 5.22 -23.73
N GLU A 204 -46.14 4.23 -23.10
CA GLU A 204 -44.68 4.04 -23.10
C GLU A 204 -44.16 3.84 -24.52
N THR A 205 -44.95 3.21 -25.38
CA THR A 205 -44.68 3.12 -26.81
C THR A 205 -44.99 4.44 -27.53
N MET A 206 -46.14 5.07 -27.28
CA MET A 206 -46.53 6.31 -27.96
C MET A 206 -47.57 7.16 -27.18
N ALA A 207 -47.09 8.16 -26.44
CA ALA A 207 -47.92 9.02 -25.58
C ALA A 207 -48.87 9.99 -26.31
N THR A 208 -48.52 10.43 -27.52
CA THR A 208 -49.33 11.41 -28.27
C THR A 208 -49.41 11.07 -29.76
N TYR A 209 -50.59 11.29 -30.34
CA TYR A 209 -50.83 11.20 -31.78
C TYR A 209 -51.32 12.56 -32.27
N GLN A 210 -50.56 13.20 -33.14
CA GLN A 210 -50.98 14.41 -33.83
C GLN A 210 -51.66 14.02 -35.16
N LEU A 211 -52.98 14.14 -35.19
CA LEU A 211 -53.79 13.84 -36.36
C LEU A 211 -54.30 15.12 -37.01
N PHE A 212 -54.78 15.00 -38.25
CA PHE A 212 -55.36 16.10 -39.00
C PHE A 212 -56.74 15.74 -39.51
N VAL A 213 -57.71 16.60 -39.21
CA VAL A 213 -59.09 16.46 -39.65
C VAL A 213 -59.38 17.46 -40.75
N GLU A 214 -59.98 16.98 -41.84
CA GLU A 214 -60.46 17.78 -42.95
C GLU A 214 -61.88 17.38 -43.33
N THR A 215 -62.65 18.30 -43.90
CA THR A 215 -63.94 18.02 -44.52
C THR A 215 -63.78 18.03 -46.03
N THR A 216 -64.33 17.03 -46.69
CA THR A 216 -64.18 16.81 -48.13
C THR A 216 -65.55 16.83 -48.81
N ASP A 217 -65.60 17.26 -50.06
CA ASP A 217 -66.81 17.16 -50.87
C ASP A 217 -67.02 15.71 -51.40
N VAL A 218 -68.12 15.48 -52.11
CA VAL A 218 -68.42 14.17 -52.72
C VAL A 218 -67.37 13.72 -53.75
N SER A 219 -66.53 14.63 -54.26
CA SER A 219 -65.42 14.35 -55.17
C SER A 219 -64.08 14.12 -54.47
N GLY A 220 -64.05 14.22 -53.13
CA GLY A 220 -62.86 14.03 -52.29
C GLY A 220 -61.96 15.27 -52.18
N LYS A 221 -62.42 16.43 -52.67
CA LYS A 221 -61.67 17.70 -52.55
C LYS A 221 -61.92 18.31 -51.18
N THR A 222 -60.85 18.72 -50.50
CA THR A 222 -60.91 19.41 -49.20
C THR A 222 -61.69 20.72 -49.31
N ILE A 223 -62.75 20.83 -48.51
CA ILE A 223 -63.58 22.02 -48.33
C ILE A 223 -63.01 22.86 -47.19
N GLU A 224 -62.68 22.22 -46.07
CA GLU A 224 -62.11 22.87 -44.90
C GLU A 224 -61.11 21.97 -44.16
N GLY A 225 -60.13 22.60 -43.49
CA GLY A 225 -59.00 21.93 -42.87
C GLY A 225 -57.72 22.01 -43.73
N PRO A 226 -56.64 21.33 -43.33
CA PRO A 226 -56.53 20.44 -42.16
C PRO A 226 -56.50 21.19 -40.82
N VAL A 227 -57.20 20.67 -39.81
CA VAL A 227 -57.13 21.14 -38.42
C VAL A 227 -56.48 20.06 -37.55
N SER A 228 -55.51 20.45 -36.71
CA SER A 228 -54.83 19.53 -35.78
C SER A 228 -55.80 18.97 -34.75
N LEU A 229 -55.84 17.65 -34.64
CA LEU A 229 -56.53 16.90 -33.59
C LEU A 229 -55.48 16.15 -32.80
N ASP A 230 -55.24 16.59 -31.57
CA ASP A 230 -54.28 15.95 -30.69
C ASP A 230 -54.99 14.84 -29.91
N ILE A 231 -54.50 13.62 -30.04
CA ILE A 231 -54.90 12.50 -29.18
C ILE A 231 -53.80 12.30 -28.16
N ILE A 232 -54.15 12.41 -26.89
CA ILE A 232 -53.25 12.20 -25.76
C ILE A 232 -53.64 10.89 -25.09
N VAL A 233 -52.68 9.98 -24.98
CA VAL A 233 -52.86 8.73 -24.26
C VAL A 233 -52.70 9.02 -22.76
N ILE A 234 -53.73 8.73 -21.97
CA ILE A 234 -53.66 8.88 -20.51
C ILE A 234 -52.96 7.65 -19.95
N ASP A 235 -51.94 7.92 -19.15
CA ASP A 235 -51.12 6.96 -18.42
C ASP A 235 -51.95 6.07 -17.49
N GLN A 236 -51.59 4.80 -17.40
CA GLN A 236 -52.09 3.85 -16.40
C GLN A 236 -50.90 3.22 -15.68
N ASN A 237 -51.02 2.97 -14.38
CA ASN A 237 -49.97 2.27 -13.63
C ASN A 237 -49.88 0.79 -14.05
N ASP A 238 -49.09 0.49 -15.08
CA ASP A 238 -48.84 -0.86 -15.58
C ASP A 238 -47.36 -1.23 -15.69
N ASN A 239 -46.45 -0.29 -15.41
CA ASN A 239 -45.04 -0.56 -15.23
C ASN A 239 -44.67 -0.48 -13.76
N ARG A 240 -43.96 -1.52 -13.28
CA ARG A 240 -43.44 -1.51 -11.90
C ARG A 240 -42.06 -0.84 -11.84
N PRO A 241 -41.67 -0.30 -10.67
CA PRO A 241 -40.34 0.27 -10.49
C PRO A 241 -39.23 -0.77 -10.70
N ILE A 242 -38.13 -0.37 -11.34
CA ILE A 242 -36.97 -1.26 -11.58
C ILE A 242 -35.64 -0.62 -11.18
N PHE A 243 -34.83 -1.38 -10.46
CA PHE A 243 -33.44 -1.07 -10.16
C PHE A 243 -32.53 -1.60 -11.28
N LYS A 244 -31.84 -0.70 -11.99
CA LYS A 244 -31.05 -1.06 -13.20
C LYS A 244 -29.55 -1.22 -12.95
N GLU A 245 -29.02 -0.72 -11.84
CA GLU A 245 -27.58 -0.58 -11.59
C GLU A 245 -27.08 -1.68 -10.63
N GLY A 246 -26.72 -2.86 -11.12
CA GLY A 246 -26.17 -3.93 -10.27
C GLY A 246 -24.67 -4.14 -10.44
N PRO A 247 -23.88 -4.42 -9.37
CA PRO A 247 -24.25 -4.57 -7.95
C PRO A 247 -24.25 -3.24 -7.14
N TYR A 248 -25.14 -3.12 -6.15
CA TYR A 248 -25.23 -1.97 -5.22
C TYR A 248 -24.38 -2.20 -3.97
N ILE A 249 -23.18 -1.64 -3.93
CA ILE A 249 -22.24 -1.78 -2.81
C ILE A 249 -21.93 -0.40 -2.24
N GLY A 250 -22.21 -0.23 -0.95
CA GLY A 250 -21.88 0.97 -0.16
C GLY A 250 -20.80 0.67 0.87
N HIS A 251 -20.07 1.69 1.28
CA HIS A 251 -19.05 1.60 2.32
C HIS A 251 -19.34 2.64 3.41
N VAL A 252 -19.13 2.26 4.66
CA VAL A 252 -19.25 3.18 5.80
C VAL A 252 -18.18 2.83 6.82
N MET A 253 -17.45 3.86 7.26
CA MET A 253 -16.48 3.72 8.34
C MET A 253 -17.19 3.40 9.65
N GLU A 254 -16.68 2.46 10.43
CA GLU A 254 -17.21 2.22 11.76
C GLU A 254 -17.09 3.46 12.67
N GLY A 255 -17.91 3.52 13.72
CA GLY A 255 -17.97 4.71 14.58
C GLY A 255 -18.42 5.99 13.87
N SER A 256 -18.97 5.90 12.64
CA SER A 256 -19.51 7.05 11.94
C SER A 256 -20.69 7.68 12.71
N PRO A 257 -20.81 9.02 12.73
CA PRO A 257 -21.91 9.70 13.41
C PRO A 257 -23.26 9.32 12.80
N THR A 258 -24.30 9.40 13.61
CA THR A 258 -25.70 9.23 13.16
C THR A 258 -26.03 10.25 12.06
N GLY A 259 -26.69 9.81 11.00
CA GLY A 259 -27.03 10.61 9.83
C GLY A 259 -25.96 10.61 8.73
N THR A 260 -24.92 9.79 8.85
CA THR A 260 -23.91 9.64 7.80
C THR A 260 -24.53 8.95 6.58
N THR A 261 -24.46 9.60 5.42
CA THR A 261 -24.91 9.02 4.14
C THR A 261 -23.92 7.97 3.67
N VAL A 262 -24.43 6.76 3.41
CA VAL A 262 -23.64 5.58 2.99
C VAL A 262 -23.64 5.46 1.47
N MET A 263 -24.83 5.48 0.86
CA MET A 263 -25.04 5.33 -0.58
C MET A 263 -26.44 5.80 -0.95
N ARG A 264 -26.72 5.92 -2.25
CA ARG A 264 -28.05 6.27 -2.77
C ARG A 264 -28.57 5.18 -3.70
N MET A 265 -29.79 4.75 -3.45
CA MET A 265 -30.55 3.82 -4.30
C MET A 265 -31.33 4.60 -5.35
N THR A 266 -31.43 4.06 -6.55
CA THR A 266 -32.22 4.67 -7.63
C THR A 266 -32.95 3.58 -8.41
N ALA A 267 -34.28 3.62 -8.33
CA ALA A 267 -35.18 2.86 -9.18
C ALA A 267 -35.77 3.77 -10.27
N PHE A 268 -36.26 3.15 -11.34
CA PHE A 268 -36.86 3.83 -12.47
C PHE A 268 -38.23 3.23 -12.74
N ASP A 269 -39.23 4.10 -12.87
CA ASP A 269 -40.53 3.74 -13.43
C ASP A 269 -40.65 4.22 -14.88
N ALA A 270 -41.36 3.47 -15.72
CA ALA A 270 -41.58 3.82 -17.11
C ALA A 270 -42.84 4.67 -17.33
N ASP A 271 -43.77 4.68 -16.36
CA ASP A 271 -45.02 5.43 -16.39
C ASP A 271 -44.78 6.95 -16.43
N ASP A 272 -45.84 7.77 -16.51
CA ASP A 272 -45.72 9.22 -16.64
C ASP A 272 -45.18 9.88 -15.35
N PRO A 273 -43.97 10.49 -15.39
CA PRO A 273 -43.32 11.11 -14.23
C PRO A 273 -44.05 12.34 -13.67
N SER A 274 -45.04 12.87 -14.40
CA SER A 274 -45.90 13.96 -13.92
C SER A 274 -47.09 13.48 -13.08
N THR A 275 -47.29 12.16 -12.99
CA THR A 275 -48.37 11.53 -12.23
C THR A 275 -47.82 10.73 -11.05
N ASP A 276 -48.71 10.29 -10.16
CA ASP A 276 -48.33 9.42 -9.05
C ASP A 276 -47.90 8.02 -9.54
N ASN A 277 -48.27 7.60 -10.76
CA ASN A 277 -47.94 6.29 -11.31
C ASN A 277 -46.42 6.05 -11.40
N ALA A 278 -45.62 7.10 -11.58
CA ALA A 278 -44.15 7.01 -11.57
C ALA A 278 -43.51 7.67 -10.33
N LEU A 279 -44.32 8.14 -9.37
CA LEU A 279 -43.82 8.79 -8.15
C LEU A 279 -43.40 7.72 -7.12
N LEU A 280 -42.10 7.50 -7.01
CA LEU A 280 -41.52 6.44 -6.19
C LEU A 280 -41.37 6.80 -4.72
N ARG A 281 -41.55 5.80 -3.85
CA ARG A 281 -41.14 5.80 -2.45
C ARG A 281 -40.27 4.60 -2.12
N TYR A 282 -39.20 4.85 -1.38
CA TYR A 282 -38.24 3.81 -0.99
C TYR A 282 -38.46 3.34 0.45
N ASN A 283 -38.21 2.06 0.70
CA ASN A 283 -38.26 1.46 2.03
C ASN A 283 -37.22 0.34 2.19
N ILE A 284 -36.79 0.08 3.44
CA ILE A 284 -35.97 -1.09 3.79
C ILE A 284 -36.91 -2.18 4.31
N LEU A 285 -37.04 -3.29 3.56
CA LEU A 285 -37.86 -4.42 3.96
C LEU A 285 -37.18 -5.32 4.98
N GLN A 286 -35.86 -5.51 4.82
CA GLN A 286 -35.09 -6.41 5.65
C GLN A 286 -33.64 -5.96 5.75
N GLN A 287 -33.06 -6.08 6.94
CA GLN A 287 -31.64 -5.94 7.21
C GLN A 287 -31.10 -7.29 7.73
N THR A 288 -29.93 -7.71 7.23
CA THR A 288 -29.21 -8.88 7.74
C THR A 288 -27.74 -8.54 7.91
N PRO A 289 -27.13 -8.74 9.10
CA PRO A 289 -27.76 -9.23 10.34
C PRO A 289 -28.73 -8.23 11.00
N ASP A 290 -29.58 -8.74 11.89
CA ASP A 290 -30.52 -7.95 12.72
C ASP A 290 -29.88 -7.45 14.03
N LYS A 291 -28.59 -7.74 14.22
CA LYS A 291 -27.78 -7.31 15.37
C LYS A 291 -26.71 -6.30 14.94
N PRO A 292 -26.28 -5.40 15.85
CA PRO A 292 -26.77 -5.23 17.22
C PRO A 292 -28.16 -4.56 17.32
N SER A 293 -28.66 -3.99 16.22
CA SER A 293 -30.02 -3.45 16.10
C SER A 293 -30.64 -3.87 14.76
N PRO A 294 -31.96 -4.15 14.70
CA PRO A 294 -32.63 -4.45 13.44
C PRO A 294 -32.71 -3.23 12.50
N ASN A 295 -32.51 -2.02 13.04
CA ASN A 295 -32.56 -0.75 12.32
C ASN A 295 -31.22 -0.03 12.47
N MET A 296 -30.19 -0.50 11.77
CA MET A 296 -28.88 0.19 11.70
C MET A 296 -28.92 1.36 10.72
N PHE A 297 -29.72 1.20 9.66
CA PHE A 297 -29.84 2.12 8.54
C PHE A 297 -31.28 2.58 8.32
N TYR A 298 -31.40 3.74 7.72
CA TYR A 298 -32.66 4.31 7.23
C TYR A 298 -32.47 4.72 5.78
N ILE A 299 -33.51 4.57 4.96
CA ILE A 299 -33.53 5.09 3.60
C ILE A 299 -34.48 6.27 3.54
N ASP A 300 -34.03 7.40 2.99
CA ASP A 300 -34.89 8.53 2.70
C ASP A 300 -35.92 8.09 1.64
N PRO A 301 -37.23 8.13 1.95
CA PRO A 301 -38.26 7.58 1.08
C PRO A 301 -38.42 8.37 -0.23
N GLU A 302 -37.93 9.61 -0.33
CA GLU A 302 -37.99 10.40 -1.57
C GLU A 302 -36.70 10.31 -2.37
N LYS A 303 -35.57 10.42 -1.68
CA LYS A 303 -34.25 10.52 -2.33
C LYS A 303 -33.58 9.19 -2.58
N GLY A 304 -33.95 8.15 -1.82
CA GLY A 304 -33.28 6.86 -1.83
C GLY A 304 -31.91 6.88 -1.12
N ASP A 305 -31.58 7.93 -0.38
CA ASP A 305 -30.33 8.03 0.38
C ASP A 305 -30.37 7.12 1.61
N ILE A 306 -29.45 6.16 1.68
CA ILE A 306 -29.27 5.30 2.86
C ILE A 306 -28.34 6.00 3.84
N VAL A 307 -28.79 6.17 5.08
CA VAL A 307 -28.08 6.85 6.17
C VAL A 307 -28.01 5.98 7.42
N THR A 308 -26.98 6.18 8.24
CA THR A 308 -26.88 5.54 9.57
C THR A 308 -27.87 6.18 10.56
N VAL A 309 -28.53 5.36 11.39
CA VAL A 309 -29.48 5.87 12.42
C VAL A 309 -29.12 5.47 13.85
N VAL A 310 -28.07 4.68 14.03
CA VAL A 310 -27.58 4.25 15.33
C VAL A 310 -26.48 5.16 15.85
N SER A 311 -26.19 5.06 17.15
CA SER A 311 -25.03 5.72 17.74
C SER A 311 -23.73 5.15 17.17
N PRO A 312 -22.64 5.94 17.08
CA PRO A 312 -21.31 5.49 16.66
C PRO A 312 -20.86 4.16 17.27
N ALA A 313 -21.03 3.98 18.58
CA ALA A 313 -20.59 2.79 19.31
C ALA A 313 -21.35 1.49 18.98
N LEU A 314 -22.44 1.54 18.21
CA LEU A 314 -23.17 0.35 17.75
C LEU A 314 -22.77 -0.06 16.34
N LEU A 315 -22.21 0.87 15.56
CA LEU A 315 -21.66 0.58 14.24
C LEU A 315 -20.18 0.22 14.44
N ASP A 316 -19.96 -1.00 14.91
CA ASP A 316 -18.67 -1.55 15.33
C ASP A 316 -18.40 -2.80 14.49
N ARG A 317 -17.27 -2.81 13.78
CA ARG A 317 -16.87 -3.85 12.84
C ARG A 317 -16.54 -5.16 13.58
N GLU A 318 -15.86 -5.08 14.72
CA GLU A 318 -15.41 -6.21 15.54
C GLU A 318 -16.56 -7.00 16.16
N THR A 319 -17.75 -6.41 16.26
CA THR A 319 -18.95 -7.12 16.74
C THR A 319 -19.56 -8.06 15.71
N LEU A 320 -19.17 -7.96 14.43
CA LEU A 320 -19.74 -8.72 13.31
C LEU A 320 -18.81 -9.86 12.89
N GLU A 321 -19.36 -11.07 12.73
CA GLU A 321 -18.59 -12.19 12.16
C GLU A 321 -18.19 -11.95 10.70
N ASN A 322 -19.05 -11.25 9.95
CA ASN A 322 -18.77 -10.76 8.61
C ASN A 322 -19.08 -9.25 8.60
N PRO A 323 -18.12 -8.36 8.32
CA PRO A 323 -18.26 -6.90 8.46
C PRO A 323 -19.09 -6.29 7.31
N LYS A 324 -20.31 -6.81 7.13
CA LYS A 324 -21.26 -6.35 6.11
C LYS A 324 -22.70 -6.46 6.57
N TYR A 325 -23.52 -5.56 6.05
CA TYR A 325 -24.97 -5.61 6.12
C TYR A 325 -25.55 -5.79 4.72
N GLU A 326 -26.55 -6.66 4.60
CA GLU A 326 -27.35 -6.83 3.40
C GLU A 326 -28.74 -6.26 3.66
N LEU A 327 -29.13 -5.28 2.86
CA LEU A 327 -30.43 -4.61 2.92
C LEU A 327 -31.27 -4.99 1.71
N ILE A 328 -32.49 -5.44 1.93
CA ILE A 328 -33.49 -5.60 0.86
C ILE A 328 -34.25 -4.28 0.78
N ILE A 329 -33.99 -3.54 -0.30
CA ILE A 329 -34.62 -2.26 -0.59
C ILE A 329 -35.82 -2.49 -1.50
N GLU A 330 -36.91 -1.81 -1.19
CA GLU A 330 -38.12 -1.74 -2.01
C GLU A 330 -38.27 -0.32 -2.56
N ALA A 331 -38.67 -0.21 -3.83
CA ALA A 331 -39.22 0.99 -4.43
C ALA A 331 -40.67 0.70 -4.80
N GLN A 332 -41.58 1.55 -4.35
CA GLN A 332 -43.02 1.46 -4.60
C GLN A 332 -43.50 2.71 -5.32
N ASP A 333 -44.24 2.55 -6.41
CA ASP A 333 -44.88 3.67 -7.11
C ASP A 333 -46.13 4.19 -6.37
N MET A 334 -46.93 5.06 -7.02
CA MET A 334 -48.16 5.64 -6.46
C MET A 334 -47.90 6.35 -5.13
N ALA A 335 -46.76 7.01 -5.02
CA ALA A 335 -46.28 7.64 -3.79
C ALA A 335 -46.26 6.70 -2.57
N GLY A 336 -46.07 5.39 -2.77
CA GLY A 336 -46.04 4.39 -1.70
C GLY A 336 -47.41 3.97 -1.17
N LEU A 337 -48.48 4.20 -1.93
CA LEU A 337 -49.83 3.73 -1.57
C LEU A 337 -49.98 2.22 -1.81
N ASP A 338 -50.88 1.56 -1.07
CA ASP A 338 -51.14 0.10 -1.16
C ASP A 338 -51.55 -0.40 -2.55
N VAL A 339 -51.97 0.51 -3.44
CA VAL A 339 -52.33 0.21 -4.84
C VAL A 339 -51.13 0.18 -5.78
N GLY A 340 -49.97 0.68 -5.33
CA GLY A 340 -48.77 0.81 -6.14
C GLY A 340 -48.03 -0.51 -6.35
N LEU A 341 -47.30 -0.62 -7.45
CA LEU A 341 -46.45 -1.75 -7.76
C LEU A 341 -45.07 -1.58 -7.12
N THR A 342 -44.41 -2.71 -6.85
CA THR A 342 -43.13 -2.73 -6.15
C THR A 342 -42.02 -3.37 -6.98
N GLY A 343 -40.83 -2.80 -6.86
CA GLY A 343 -39.57 -3.37 -7.30
C GLY A 343 -38.62 -3.52 -6.12
N THR A 344 -37.77 -4.55 -6.12
CA THR A 344 -36.81 -4.78 -5.04
C THR A 344 -35.38 -4.91 -5.56
N ALA A 345 -34.42 -4.53 -4.71
CA ALA A 345 -32.99 -4.71 -4.95
C ALA A 345 -32.25 -4.98 -3.63
N THR A 346 -31.11 -5.64 -3.71
CA THR A 346 -30.24 -5.88 -2.55
C THR A 346 -29.09 -4.89 -2.55
N ALA A 347 -28.95 -4.13 -1.47
CA ALA A 347 -27.80 -3.27 -1.21
C ALA A 347 -26.88 -3.93 -0.18
N THR A 348 -25.59 -4.03 -0.49
CA THR A 348 -24.57 -4.54 0.44
C THR A 348 -23.76 -3.38 0.99
N ILE A 349 -23.81 -3.19 2.30
CA ILE A 349 -23.02 -2.18 3.01
C ILE A 349 -21.83 -2.87 3.66
N LEU A 350 -20.63 -2.49 3.27
CA LEU A 350 -19.37 -2.92 3.88
C LEU A 350 -18.98 -1.94 4.98
N ILE A 351 -18.59 -2.47 6.14
CA ILE A 351 -18.11 -1.67 7.26
C ILE A 351 -16.58 -1.58 7.14
N ASP A 352 -16.08 -0.37 6.90
CA ASP A 352 -14.65 -0.12 6.84
C ASP A 352 -14.07 0.03 8.26
N ASP A 353 -12.87 -0.50 8.43
CA ASP A 353 -12.12 -0.61 9.68
C ASP A 353 -11.47 0.70 10.12
N LYS A 354 -11.45 0.93 11.43
CA LYS A 354 -10.80 2.06 12.08
C LYS A 354 -10.01 1.56 13.27
N ASN A 355 -8.80 2.10 13.46
CA ASN A 355 -7.92 1.69 14.57
C ASN A 355 -8.46 2.13 15.95
N ASP A 356 -9.43 1.38 16.50
CA ASP A 356 -10.04 1.59 17.81
C ASP A 356 -9.69 0.49 18.82
N HIS A 357 -8.98 -0.56 18.40
CA HIS A 357 -8.35 -1.52 19.29
C HIS A 357 -6.83 -1.35 19.33
N SER A 358 -6.29 -1.37 20.55
CA SER A 358 -4.83 -1.40 20.73
C SER A 358 -4.32 -2.84 20.81
N PRO A 359 -3.09 -3.11 20.31
CA PRO A 359 -2.46 -4.41 20.33
C PRO A 359 -2.05 -4.73 21.76
N LYS A 360 -2.34 -5.96 22.17
CA LYS A 360 -2.13 -6.44 23.54
C LYS A 360 -1.26 -7.68 23.51
N PHE A 361 -0.19 -7.69 24.28
CA PHE A 361 0.59 -8.92 24.44
C PHE A 361 -0.27 -10.00 25.10
N THR A 362 -0.18 -11.22 24.58
CA THR A 362 -0.87 -12.40 25.16
C THR A 362 -0.35 -12.73 26.56
N LYS A 363 0.90 -12.34 26.85
CA LYS A 363 1.59 -12.52 28.12
C LYS A 363 2.23 -11.21 28.56
N LYS A 364 2.22 -10.93 29.86
CA LYS A 364 2.94 -9.77 30.43
C LYS A 364 4.45 -9.97 30.48
N GLU A 365 4.88 -11.23 30.50
CA GLU A 365 6.28 -11.62 30.63
C GLU A 365 6.61 -12.77 29.68
N PHE A 366 7.73 -12.64 28.98
CA PHE A 366 8.29 -13.65 28.09
C PHE A 366 9.67 -14.07 28.61
N HIS A 367 9.99 -15.36 28.47
CA HIS A 367 11.30 -15.89 28.84
C HIS A 367 11.98 -16.43 27.59
N ALA A 368 13.26 -16.10 27.43
CA ALA A 368 14.10 -16.61 26.36
C ALA A 368 15.42 -17.10 26.94
N THR A 369 15.99 -18.13 26.32
CA THR A 369 17.30 -18.64 26.65
C THR A 369 18.14 -18.64 25.39
N VAL A 370 19.34 -18.09 25.47
CA VAL A 370 20.27 -18.00 24.35
C VAL A 370 21.65 -18.38 24.83
N ASN A 371 22.34 -19.21 24.06
CA ASN A 371 23.75 -19.50 24.32
C ASN A 371 24.57 -18.26 23.99
N GLU A 372 25.61 -18.01 24.76
CA GLU A 372 26.51 -16.90 24.46
C GLU A 372 27.19 -17.05 23.09
N GLY A 373 27.67 -15.93 22.54
CA GLY A 373 28.25 -15.89 21.19
C GLY A 373 27.26 -16.10 20.03
N VAL A 374 26.05 -16.59 20.27
CA VAL A 374 25.03 -16.85 19.22
C VAL A 374 24.26 -15.58 18.88
N VAL A 375 24.06 -15.37 17.57
CA VAL A 375 23.24 -14.29 17.00
C VAL A 375 22.01 -14.85 16.30
N GLY A 376 20.94 -14.07 16.23
CA GLY A 376 19.68 -14.46 15.57
C GLY A 376 18.45 -14.30 16.46
N VAL A 377 17.31 -14.80 15.98
CA VAL A 377 16.01 -14.68 16.67
C VAL A 377 15.96 -15.62 17.87
N ILE A 378 15.62 -15.07 19.04
CA ILE A 378 15.59 -15.79 20.32
C ILE A 378 14.17 -16.08 20.82
N VAL A 379 13.20 -15.20 20.54
CA VAL A 379 11.81 -15.39 20.94
C VAL A 379 10.87 -14.58 20.05
N ASN A 380 9.71 -15.15 19.76
CA ASN A 380 8.60 -14.45 19.11
C ASN A 380 7.62 -13.96 20.16
N LEU A 381 7.33 -12.66 20.12
CA LEU A 381 6.37 -12.00 21.00
C LEU A 381 5.01 -11.95 20.31
N THR A 382 4.06 -12.69 20.85
CA THR A 382 2.71 -12.77 20.30
C THR A 382 1.83 -11.64 20.87
N VAL A 383 1.09 -10.98 20.00
CA VAL A 383 0.10 -9.95 20.33
C VAL A 383 -1.26 -10.30 19.76
N GLU A 384 -2.30 -9.81 20.41
CA GLU A 384 -3.69 -9.86 19.95
C GLU A 384 -4.15 -8.44 19.66
N ASP A 385 -4.64 -8.24 18.45
CA ASP A 385 -5.33 -7.03 18.00
C ASP A 385 -6.62 -7.45 17.28
N LYS A 386 -7.69 -6.70 17.50
CA LYS A 386 -9.03 -7.04 17.01
C LYS A 386 -9.40 -6.37 15.69
N ASP A 387 -8.67 -5.31 15.31
CA ASP A 387 -8.86 -4.60 14.05
C ASP A 387 -8.66 -5.54 12.83
N ASP A 388 -9.00 -5.06 11.63
CA ASP A 388 -8.89 -5.85 10.41
C ASP A 388 -7.44 -6.28 10.10
N PRO A 389 -7.14 -7.61 10.01
CA PRO A 389 -5.80 -8.11 9.75
C PRO A 389 -5.14 -7.63 8.45
N THR A 390 -5.91 -7.07 7.52
CA THR A 390 -5.43 -6.56 6.24
C THR A 390 -4.99 -5.09 6.30
N THR A 391 -5.35 -4.35 7.35
CA THR A 391 -5.11 -2.91 7.47
C THR A 391 -3.85 -2.60 8.27
N ALA A 392 -3.44 -1.32 8.25
CA ALA A 392 -2.35 -0.81 9.09
C ALA A 392 -2.78 -0.64 10.55
N ALA A 393 -4.09 -0.61 10.82
CA ALA A 393 -4.66 -0.61 12.16
C ALA A 393 -4.24 -1.88 12.91
N TRP A 394 -4.32 -3.06 12.30
CA TRP A 394 -3.90 -4.31 12.95
C TRP A 394 -2.37 -4.54 13.01
N ARG A 395 -1.60 -3.97 12.07
CA ARG A 395 -0.15 -4.24 11.98
C ARG A 395 0.62 -3.65 13.15
N ALA A 396 1.32 -4.52 13.88
CA ALA A 396 2.07 -4.19 15.07
C ALA A 396 3.45 -3.62 14.75
N VAL A 397 3.87 -2.64 15.55
CA VAL A 397 5.17 -2.00 15.54
C VAL A 397 5.78 -2.14 16.93
N TYR A 398 6.86 -2.90 17.02
CA TYR A 398 7.54 -3.17 18.28
C TYR A 398 8.69 -2.21 18.52
N THR A 399 8.83 -1.74 19.76
CA THR A 399 9.94 -0.88 20.17
C THR A 399 10.51 -1.34 21.51
N ILE A 400 11.84 -1.42 21.60
CA ILE A 400 12.54 -1.69 22.86
C ILE A 400 12.69 -0.35 23.58
N ILE A 401 11.90 -0.14 24.64
CA ILE A 401 11.86 1.13 25.37
C ILE A 401 12.82 1.15 26.59
N ASN A 402 13.27 -0.01 27.06
CA ASN A 402 14.28 -0.11 28.12
C ASN A 402 15.04 -1.45 28.07
N GLY A 403 16.22 -1.51 28.70
CA GLY A 403 17.01 -2.73 28.88
C GLY A 403 18.08 -3.02 27.83
N ASN A 404 18.24 -2.16 26.81
CA ASN A 404 19.16 -2.37 25.69
C ASN A 404 20.20 -1.23 25.49
N PRO A 405 21.01 -0.87 26.52
CA PRO A 405 21.98 0.23 26.40
C PRO A 405 23.11 -0.07 25.40
N GLY A 406 23.50 -1.33 25.22
CA GLY A 406 24.56 -1.76 24.30
C GLY A 406 24.12 -1.95 22.85
N GLN A 407 22.82 -1.82 22.56
CA GLN A 407 22.23 -2.17 21.26
C GLN A 407 22.61 -3.59 20.82
N SER A 408 22.55 -4.54 21.75
CA SER A 408 22.81 -5.96 21.49
C SER A 408 21.55 -6.68 21.00
N PHE A 409 20.38 -6.10 21.22
CA PHE A 409 19.09 -6.63 20.82
C PHE A 409 18.40 -5.76 19.77
N GLU A 410 17.65 -6.40 18.88
CA GLU A 410 16.81 -5.76 17.87
C GLU A 410 15.49 -6.51 17.75
N ILE A 411 14.39 -5.81 17.47
CA ILE A 411 13.07 -6.41 17.31
C ILE A 411 12.42 -5.98 16.00
N HIS A 412 11.89 -6.96 15.25
CA HIS A 412 11.24 -6.74 13.97
C HIS A 412 9.86 -7.39 13.97
N THR A 413 8.89 -6.81 13.28
CA THR A 413 7.58 -7.42 13.10
C THR A 413 7.62 -8.46 11.99
N ASN A 414 7.10 -9.66 12.25
CA ASN A 414 6.87 -10.65 11.23
C ASN A 414 5.64 -10.24 10.39
N PRO A 415 5.76 -9.98 9.08
CA PRO A 415 4.65 -9.48 8.26
C PRO A 415 3.53 -10.50 8.03
N GLN A 416 3.76 -11.79 8.29
CA GLN A 416 2.76 -12.85 8.10
C GLN A 416 1.97 -13.17 9.36
N THR A 417 2.63 -13.14 10.52
CA THR A 417 2.03 -13.54 11.80
C THR A 417 1.79 -12.37 12.74
N ASN A 418 2.31 -11.18 12.42
CA ASN A 418 2.28 -9.99 13.27
C ASN A 418 2.98 -10.17 14.62
N GLU A 419 3.87 -11.16 14.73
CA GLU A 419 4.66 -11.44 15.93
C GLU A 419 5.94 -10.58 15.95
N GLY A 420 6.35 -10.16 17.15
CA GLY A 420 7.61 -9.46 17.37
C GLY A 420 8.78 -10.43 17.46
N MET A 421 9.60 -10.50 16.43
CA MET A 421 10.81 -11.33 16.38
C MET A 421 11.94 -10.61 17.11
N LEU A 422 12.16 -10.95 18.38
CA LEU A 422 13.27 -10.42 19.15
C LEU A 422 14.55 -11.19 18.81
N SER A 423 15.61 -10.47 18.47
CA SER A 423 16.87 -11.01 17.98
C SER A 423 18.08 -10.43 18.69
N VAL A 424 19.13 -11.24 18.76
CA VAL A 424 20.48 -10.85 19.21
C VAL A 424 21.30 -10.47 17.98
N VAL A 425 21.75 -9.21 17.95
CA VAL A 425 22.54 -8.65 16.84
C VAL A 425 24.02 -8.49 17.18
N LYS A 426 24.36 -8.44 18.47
CA LYS A 426 25.74 -8.48 18.96
C LYS A 426 25.87 -9.68 19.90
N PRO A 427 26.94 -10.48 19.77
CA PRO A 427 27.14 -11.64 20.64
C PRO A 427 27.13 -11.20 22.11
N LEU A 428 26.38 -11.95 22.91
CA LEU A 428 26.36 -11.79 24.37
C LEU A 428 27.51 -12.60 24.96
N ASP A 429 27.92 -12.20 26.15
CA ASP A 429 29.03 -12.75 26.94
C ASP A 429 28.46 -12.99 28.35
N TYR A 430 28.50 -14.25 28.77
CA TYR A 430 27.88 -14.71 30.01
C TYR A 430 28.62 -14.17 31.24
N GLU A 431 29.95 -14.13 31.20
CA GLU A 431 30.87 -13.67 32.24
C GLU A 431 30.63 -12.19 32.58
N ILE A 432 30.21 -11.40 31.59
CA ILE A 432 29.82 -10.01 31.79
C ILE A 432 28.39 -9.91 32.34
N SER A 433 27.42 -10.60 31.72
CA SER A 433 26.02 -10.51 32.13
C SER A 433 25.19 -11.74 31.75
N ALA A 434 24.91 -12.58 32.75
CA ALA A 434 24.05 -13.76 32.57
C ALA A 434 22.55 -13.45 32.38
N PHE A 435 22.08 -12.24 32.75
CA PHE A 435 20.65 -11.89 32.74
C PHE A 435 20.40 -10.52 32.13
N HIS A 436 19.54 -10.48 31.11
CA HIS A 436 19.04 -9.24 30.53
C HIS A 436 17.52 -9.13 30.68
N THR A 437 17.06 -7.96 31.08
CA THR A 437 15.62 -7.64 31.16
C THR A 437 15.30 -6.52 30.21
N LEU A 438 14.50 -6.81 29.19
CA LEU A 438 14.03 -5.83 28.21
C LEU A 438 12.60 -5.43 28.51
N LEU A 439 12.28 -4.15 28.32
CA LEU A 439 10.91 -3.65 28.32
C LEU A 439 10.54 -3.29 26.89
N ILE A 440 9.51 -3.93 26.36
CA ILE A 440 9.08 -3.80 24.98
C ILE A 440 7.69 -3.21 24.95
N LYS A 441 7.48 -2.24 24.07
CA LYS A 441 6.20 -1.62 23.78
C LYS A 441 5.75 -2.03 22.38
N VAL A 442 4.46 -2.30 22.21
CA VAL A 442 3.83 -2.51 20.91
C VAL A 442 2.84 -1.38 20.64
N GLU A 443 2.85 -0.89 19.41
CA GLU A 443 1.91 0.08 18.86
C GLU A 443 1.41 -0.42 17.51
N ASN A 444 0.41 0.25 16.94
CA ASN A 444 -0.02 -0.02 15.58
C ASN A 444 0.79 0.83 14.60
N GLU A 445 0.78 0.48 13.32
CA GLU A 445 1.37 1.33 12.27
C GLU A 445 0.56 2.63 12.11
N ASP A 446 -0.77 2.52 12.14
CA ASP A 446 -1.67 3.68 12.14
C ASP A 446 -1.93 4.23 13.55
N PRO A 447 -2.17 5.55 13.70
CA PRO A 447 -2.50 6.11 15.00
C PRO A 447 -3.89 5.65 15.49
N LEU A 448 -3.98 5.35 16.78
CA LEU A 448 -5.26 5.08 17.46
C LEU A 448 -6.22 6.27 17.33
N VAL A 449 -7.52 5.98 17.37
CA VAL A 449 -8.55 7.02 17.52
C VAL A 449 -8.37 7.81 18.82
N PRO A 450 -8.75 9.11 18.86
CA PRO A 450 -8.45 9.99 20.00
C PRO A 450 -8.98 9.54 21.37
N ASP A 451 -10.03 8.72 21.39
CA ASP A 451 -10.68 8.23 22.61
C ASP A 451 -10.05 6.93 23.15
N VAL A 452 -9.09 6.34 22.42
CA VAL A 452 -8.42 5.09 22.78
C VAL A 452 -6.94 5.37 23.00
N ALA A 453 -6.38 4.74 24.04
CA ALA A 453 -4.97 4.89 24.40
C ALA A 453 -4.32 3.52 24.63
N TYR A 454 -3.03 3.44 24.32
CA TYR A 454 -2.22 2.28 24.65
C TYR A 454 -2.20 2.04 26.16
N GLY A 455 -2.66 0.86 26.57
CA GLY A 455 -2.70 0.44 27.97
C GLY A 455 -1.42 -0.25 28.44
N PRO A 456 -1.36 -0.68 29.71
CA PRO A 456 -0.23 -1.45 30.23
C PRO A 456 -0.07 -2.82 29.57
N SER A 457 -1.12 -3.35 28.93
CA SER A 457 -1.09 -4.58 28.13
C SER A 457 -0.35 -4.43 26.80
N SER A 458 -0.11 -3.20 26.35
CA SER A 458 0.72 -2.88 25.17
C SER A 458 2.21 -2.81 25.53
N THR A 459 2.56 -3.16 26.76
CA THR A 459 3.95 -3.32 27.21
C THR A 459 4.16 -4.70 27.82
N ALA A 460 5.29 -5.33 27.53
CA ALA A 460 5.68 -6.61 28.09
C ALA A 460 7.17 -6.62 28.48
N THR A 461 7.50 -7.41 29.50
CA THR A 461 8.88 -7.66 29.91
C THR A 461 9.40 -8.93 29.26
N VAL A 462 10.64 -8.90 28.77
CA VAL A 462 11.33 -10.09 28.28
C VAL A 462 12.54 -10.34 29.16
N GLN A 463 12.54 -11.48 29.84
CA GLN A 463 13.66 -11.98 30.62
C GLN A 463 14.48 -12.92 29.77
N ILE A 464 15.74 -12.55 29.53
CA ILE A 464 16.67 -13.31 28.71
C ILE A 464 17.73 -13.86 29.64
N THR A 465 17.83 -15.19 29.67
CA THR A 465 18.89 -15.89 30.38
C THR A 465 19.94 -16.30 29.36
N VAL A 466 21.17 -15.85 29.57
CA VAL A 466 22.32 -16.30 28.78
C VAL A 466 22.79 -17.63 29.37
N SER A 467 22.98 -18.64 28.52
CA SER A 467 23.58 -19.91 28.90
C SER A 467 25.07 -19.86 28.61
N ASP A 468 25.84 -20.09 29.67
CA ASP A 468 27.29 -20.32 29.68
C ASP A 468 27.65 -21.48 28.73
N VAL A 469 28.56 -21.22 27.80
CA VAL A 469 29.14 -22.18 26.87
C VAL A 469 30.65 -22.09 27.01
N ASN A 470 31.25 -23.23 27.36
CA ASN A 470 32.68 -23.37 27.56
C ASN A 470 33.55 -22.64 26.52
N GLU A 471 34.29 -21.63 26.97
CA GLU A 471 35.22 -20.86 26.15
C GLU A 471 36.67 -21.35 26.29
N GLY A 472 37.49 -21.10 25.26
CA GLY A 472 38.89 -21.53 25.28
C GLY A 472 39.77 -20.65 26.19
N PRO A 473 40.76 -21.21 26.90
CA PRO A 473 41.68 -20.42 27.72
C PRO A 473 42.45 -19.36 26.92
N VAL A 474 42.61 -18.15 27.47
CA VAL A 474 43.29 -17.04 26.79
C VAL A 474 44.69 -16.82 27.38
N PHE A 475 45.70 -16.73 26.51
CA PHE A 475 47.08 -16.43 26.92
C PHE A 475 47.26 -14.94 27.22
N HIS A 476 47.96 -14.62 28.32
CA HIS A 476 48.29 -13.25 28.67
C HIS A 476 49.77 -13.08 29.06
N PRO A 477 50.53 -12.19 28.39
CA PRO A 477 50.20 -11.46 27.15
C PRO A 477 50.30 -12.35 25.90
N ASP A 478 49.59 -12.02 24.83
CA ASP A 478 49.76 -12.62 23.50
C ASP A 478 50.03 -11.50 22.46
N PRO A 479 51.17 -11.50 21.73
CA PRO A 479 52.24 -12.49 21.75
C PRO A 479 53.13 -12.41 22.99
N MET A 480 53.59 -13.57 23.46
CA MET A 480 54.60 -13.71 24.50
C MET A 480 55.99 -13.48 23.91
N THR A 481 56.80 -12.59 24.48
CA THR A 481 58.14 -12.28 23.97
C THR A 481 59.21 -12.57 25.02
N VAL A 482 60.28 -13.26 24.63
CA VAL A 482 61.45 -13.50 25.51
C VAL A 482 62.74 -13.28 24.73
N THR A 483 63.76 -12.72 25.36
CA THR A 483 65.10 -12.56 24.76
C THR A 483 66.09 -13.49 25.46
N LYS A 484 66.81 -14.32 24.69
CA LYS A 484 67.82 -15.27 25.18
C LYS A 484 68.98 -15.36 24.21
N ARG A 485 70.15 -15.73 24.72
CA ARG A 485 71.31 -16.07 23.89
C ARG A 485 71.15 -17.48 23.34
N GLU A 486 71.68 -17.72 22.16
CA GLU A 486 71.58 -19.03 21.48
C GLU A 486 72.39 -20.14 22.17
N ASN A 487 73.49 -19.79 22.83
CA ASN A 487 74.32 -20.73 23.61
C ASN A 487 73.70 -21.20 24.94
N ILE A 488 72.40 -21.02 25.13
CA ILE A 488 71.69 -21.49 26.31
C ILE A 488 71.76 -23.03 26.41
N THR A 489 72.04 -23.54 27.61
CA THR A 489 72.14 -24.99 27.80
C THR A 489 70.79 -25.68 27.66
N ILE A 490 70.76 -26.89 27.11
CA ILE A 490 69.56 -27.74 27.04
C ILE A 490 68.98 -27.93 28.46
N GLY A 491 67.66 -27.84 28.59
CA GLY A 491 66.93 -27.92 29.85
C GLY A 491 66.88 -26.61 30.63
N SER A 492 67.33 -25.49 30.04
CA SER A 492 67.17 -24.17 30.66
C SER A 492 65.76 -23.63 30.46
N MET A 493 65.23 -23.01 31.51
CA MET A 493 63.93 -22.36 31.51
C MET A 493 63.94 -21.04 30.72
N LEU A 494 63.02 -20.93 29.77
CA LEU A 494 62.83 -19.72 28.96
C LEU A 494 61.86 -18.74 29.64
N LEU A 495 60.62 -19.19 29.82
CA LEU A 495 59.49 -18.43 30.35
C LEU A 495 58.45 -19.41 30.92
N THR A 496 57.67 -18.97 31.91
CA THR A 496 56.44 -19.65 32.34
C THR A 496 55.25 -18.93 31.74
N VAL A 497 54.42 -19.64 30.97
CA VAL A 497 53.22 -19.07 30.35
C VAL A 497 52.03 -19.23 31.29
N ASN A 498 51.14 -18.25 31.26
CA ASN A 498 49.88 -18.30 31.98
C ASN A 498 48.74 -18.06 31.01
N ALA A 499 47.85 -19.03 30.91
CA ALA A 499 46.55 -18.86 30.28
C ALA A 499 45.48 -18.81 31.38
N THR A 500 44.48 -17.97 31.18
CA THR A 500 43.31 -17.89 32.06
C THR A 500 42.08 -18.27 31.27
N ASP A 501 41.26 -19.12 31.87
CA ASP A 501 39.98 -19.52 31.33
C ASP A 501 38.93 -18.43 31.62
N PRO A 502 38.19 -17.92 30.62
CA PRO A 502 37.09 -16.98 30.84
C PRO A 502 35.98 -17.55 31.74
N ASP A 503 35.73 -18.86 31.71
CA ASP A 503 34.59 -19.53 32.35
C ASP A 503 34.72 -19.54 33.88
N SER A 504 34.48 -18.40 34.51
CA SER A 504 34.81 -18.16 35.93
C SER A 504 34.01 -19.01 36.92
N LEU A 505 32.83 -19.49 36.52
CA LEU A 505 31.97 -20.35 37.34
C LEU A 505 32.32 -21.84 37.20
N GLN A 506 33.10 -22.20 36.18
CA GLN A 506 33.54 -23.57 35.95
C GLN A 506 34.99 -23.69 36.42
N HIS A 507 35.24 -24.47 37.48
CA HIS A 507 36.61 -24.68 37.96
C HIS A 507 37.34 -25.65 37.01
N GLN A 508 37.83 -25.10 35.90
CA GLN A 508 38.49 -25.85 34.85
C GLN A 508 40.00 -25.96 35.09
N THR A 509 40.59 -27.05 34.60
CA THR A 509 42.04 -27.24 34.64
C THR A 509 42.64 -27.09 33.25
N ILE A 510 43.61 -26.19 33.13
CA ILE A 510 44.26 -25.89 31.86
C ILE A 510 45.47 -26.81 31.68
N ARG A 511 45.58 -27.46 30.52
CA ARG A 511 46.73 -28.26 30.10
C ARG A 511 47.43 -27.62 28.91
N TYR A 512 48.73 -27.46 29.02
CA TYR A 512 49.53 -26.85 27.95
C TYR A 512 50.12 -27.89 27.01
N SER A 513 50.18 -27.57 25.71
CA SER A 513 50.85 -28.40 24.71
C SER A 513 51.46 -27.55 23.59
N ILE A 514 52.38 -28.13 22.82
CA ILE A 514 52.99 -27.48 21.67
C ILE A 514 52.11 -27.74 20.45
N TYR A 515 51.66 -26.67 19.78
CA TYR A 515 50.96 -26.78 18.51
C TYR A 515 51.94 -26.85 17.34
N LYS A 516 52.89 -25.91 17.31
CA LYS A 516 53.82 -25.73 16.20
C LYS A 516 55.17 -25.22 16.70
N ASP A 517 56.19 -26.05 16.51
CA ASP A 517 57.58 -25.77 16.81
C ASP A 517 58.46 -26.26 15.64
N PRO A 518 58.72 -25.40 14.62
CA PRO A 518 59.33 -25.83 13.36
C PRO A 518 60.68 -26.55 13.49
N ALA A 519 61.49 -26.16 14.48
CA ALA A 519 62.82 -26.70 14.72
C ALA A 519 62.87 -27.73 15.86
N GLY A 520 61.76 -27.95 16.59
CA GLY A 520 61.71 -28.90 17.71
C GLY A 520 62.59 -28.52 18.89
N TRP A 521 62.78 -27.22 19.14
CA TRP A 521 63.70 -26.71 20.16
C TRP A 521 63.08 -26.57 21.54
N LEU A 522 61.76 -26.67 21.65
CA LEU A 522 61.03 -26.28 22.83
C LEU A 522 60.33 -27.49 23.46
N TYR A 523 60.26 -27.47 24.78
CA TYR A 523 59.43 -28.37 25.57
C TYR A 523 58.55 -27.51 26.48
N ILE A 524 57.26 -27.83 26.58
CA ILE A 524 56.36 -27.19 27.53
C ILE A 524 55.88 -28.22 28.54
N ASN A 525 55.96 -27.87 29.81
CA ASN A 525 55.40 -28.68 30.87
C ASN A 525 53.86 -28.54 30.86
N PRO A 526 53.12 -29.65 30.73
CA PRO A 526 51.68 -29.62 30.53
C PRO A 526 50.87 -29.14 31.75
N ILE A 527 51.47 -29.06 32.95
CA ILE A 527 50.77 -28.71 34.20
C ILE A 527 51.04 -27.27 34.61
N ASN A 528 52.30 -26.83 34.60
CA ASN A 528 52.69 -25.52 35.13
C ASN A 528 53.02 -24.48 34.03
N GLY A 529 52.95 -24.86 32.76
CA GLY A 529 53.21 -23.94 31.64
C GLY A 529 54.66 -23.47 31.52
N THR A 530 55.61 -24.12 32.19
CA THR A 530 57.04 -23.79 32.04
C THR A 530 57.54 -24.27 30.68
N ILE A 531 58.15 -23.35 29.92
CA ILE A 531 58.78 -23.64 28.63
C ILE A 531 60.29 -23.75 28.83
N ASP A 532 60.83 -24.92 28.54
CA ASP A 532 62.25 -25.25 28.62
C ASP A 532 62.83 -25.53 27.22
N THR A 533 64.14 -25.43 27.10
CA THR A 533 64.88 -25.77 25.87
C THR A 533 65.06 -27.28 25.75
N ALA A 534 64.52 -27.88 24.69
CA ALA A 534 64.68 -29.31 24.36
C ALA A 534 65.93 -29.57 23.49
N ALA A 535 66.33 -28.56 22.70
CA ALA A 535 67.53 -28.60 21.88
C ALA A 535 68.29 -27.26 21.97
N VAL A 536 69.46 -27.20 21.34
CA VAL A 536 70.25 -25.97 21.24
C VAL A 536 69.52 -24.99 20.32
N LEU A 537 69.34 -23.75 20.79
CA LEU A 537 68.81 -22.66 19.98
C LEU A 537 69.94 -22.18 19.07
N ASP A 538 69.65 -21.96 17.79
CA ASP A 538 70.63 -21.57 16.77
C ASP A 538 70.05 -20.40 15.98
N ARG A 539 70.63 -19.21 16.09
CA ARG A 539 70.11 -17.99 15.46
C ARG A 539 70.28 -18.03 13.94
N GLU A 540 71.32 -18.70 13.44
CA GLU A 540 71.66 -18.84 12.02
C GLU A 540 70.84 -19.92 11.30
N SER A 541 70.01 -20.65 12.06
CA SER A 541 69.08 -21.64 11.55
C SER A 541 68.06 -21.04 10.57
N PRO A 542 67.66 -21.79 9.51
CA PRO A 542 66.67 -21.33 8.54
C PRO A 542 65.27 -21.11 9.14
N PHE A 543 65.00 -21.62 10.35
CA PHE A 543 63.73 -21.44 11.05
C PHE A 543 63.64 -20.11 11.84
N VAL A 544 64.75 -19.37 11.93
CA VAL A 544 64.81 -18.06 12.59
C VAL A 544 64.70 -16.98 11.51
N HIS A 545 63.80 -16.02 11.72
CA HIS A 545 63.59 -14.91 10.80
C HIS A 545 63.72 -13.59 11.56
N ASN A 546 64.57 -12.68 11.08
CA ASN A 546 64.83 -11.39 11.73
C ASN A 546 65.20 -11.52 13.23
N ASN A 547 66.04 -12.50 13.58
CA ASN A 547 66.44 -12.83 14.96
C ASN A 547 65.30 -13.27 15.87
N ILE A 548 64.15 -13.65 15.30
CA ILE A 548 62.98 -14.12 16.04
C ILE A 548 62.65 -15.55 15.61
N TYR A 549 62.63 -16.43 16.59
CA TYR A 549 62.06 -17.76 16.46
C TYR A 549 60.62 -17.74 16.96
N THR A 550 59.67 -18.21 16.15
CA THR A 550 58.24 -18.19 16.49
C THR A 550 57.70 -19.60 16.68
N ALA A 551 57.09 -19.85 17.84
CA ALA A 551 56.41 -21.09 18.17
C ALA A 551 54.98 -20.83 18.64
N LEU A 552 54.08 -21.80 18.41
CA LEU A 552 52.68 -21.74 18.81
C LEU A 552 52.38 -22.81 19.86
N PHE A 553 51.66 -22.41 20.89
CA PHE A 553 51.27 -23.26 22.02
C PHE A 553 49.75 -23.32 22.13
N LEU A 554 49.23 -24.46 22.59
CA LEU A 554 47.83 -24.61 22.96
C LEU A 554 47.70 -24.64 24.47
N ALA A 555 46.66 -23.97 24.96
CA ALA A 555 46.08 -24.20 26.28
C ALA A 555 44.74 -24.90 26.05
N ILE A 556 44.58 -26.09 26.62
CA ILE A 556 43.40 -26.94 26.47
C ILE A 556 42.73 -26.99 27.84
N ASP A 557 41.47 -26.57 27.91
CA ASP A 557 40.70 -26.68 29.14
C ASP A 557 40.27 -28.14 29.42
N SER A 558 39.53 -28.33 30.51
CA SER A 558 38.96 -29.62 30.87
C SER A 558 37.44 -29.66 30.72
N GLY A 559 36.90 -28.76 29.88
CA GLY A 559 35.48 -28.63 29.57
C GLY A 559 34.94 -29.80 28.76
N ASP A 560 33.61 -29.85 28.63
CA ASP A 560 32.90 -30.79 27.75
C ASP A 560 31.93 -30.05 26.81
N PRO A 561 32.25 -29.88 25.52
CA PRO A 561 33.50 -30.30 24.86
C PRO A 561 34.71 -29.43 25.28
N PRO A 562 35.95 -29.95 25.20
CA PRO A 562 37.12 -29.16 25.56
C PRO A 562 37.37 -28.06 24.52
N ALA A 563 37.59 -26.83 24.97
CA ALA A 563 38.01 -25.73 24.12
C ALA A 563 39.52 -25.47 24.23
N THR A 564 40.05 -24.76 23.22
CA THR A 564 41.48 -24.57 23.07
C THR A 564 41.81 -23.12 22.76
N GLY A 565 42.71 -22.54 23.54
CA GLY A 565 43.38 -21.29 23.22
C GLY A 565 44.68 -21.52 22.47
N THR A 566 45.02 -20.63 21.54
CA THR A 566 46.34 -20.61 20.88
C THR A 566 47.11 -19.38 21.33
N GLY A 567 48.34 -19.58 21.78
CA GLY A 567 49.27 -18.50 22.17
C GLY A 567 50.52 -18.50 21.32
N THR A 568 51.03 -17.31 21.00
CA THR A 568 52.24 -17.13 20.19
C THR A 568 53.43 -16.78 21.07
N LEU A 569 54.51 -17.56 20.97
CA LEU A 569 55.80 -17.24 21.59
C LEU A 569 56.79 -16.74 20.53
N GLN A 570 57.35 -15.57 20.77
CA GLN A 570 58.43 -14.98 20.00
C GLN A 570 59.71 -14.96 20.84
N ILE A 571 60.66 -15.81 20.47
CA ILE A 571 61.98 -15.88 21.10
C ILE A 571 62.93 -15.02 20.28
N LYS A 572 63.36 -13.90 20.84
CA LYS A 572 64.42 -13.08 20.29
C LYS A 572 65.76 -13.68 20.67
N LEU A 573 66.50 -14.16 19.68
CA LEU A 573 67.81 -14.76 19.87
C LEU A 573 68.91 -13.69 19.77
N GLU A 574 69.70 -13.58 20.83
CA GLU A 574 70.94 -12.81 20.87
C GLU A 574 72.08 -13.65 20.31
N ASP A 575 72.82 -13.02 19.41
CA ASP A 575 73.96 -13.58 18.69
C ASP A 575 75.15 -13.87 19.62
N VAL A 576 75.74 -15.05 19.47
CA VAL A 576 76.94 -15.53 20.14
C VAL A 576 77.92 -15.96 19.07
N ASN A 577 79.19 -15.59 19.22
CA ASN A 577 80.23 -15.99 18.27
C ASN A 577 80.46 -17.50 18.28
N ASP A 578 79.79 -18.22 17.38
CA ASP A 578 79.87 -19.68 17.25
C ASP A 578 80.13 -20.14 15.80
N ASN A 579 80.03 -19.23 14.83
CA ASN A 579 80.45 -19.47 13.46
C ASN A 579 81.84 -18.87 13.22
N ALA A 580 82.70 -19.63 12.54
CA ALA A 580 84.00 -19.13 12.15
C ALA A 580 83.97 -18.60 10.71
N PRO A 581 84.69 -17.51 10.39
CA PRO A 581 84.58 -16.85 9.10
C PRO A 581 85.15 -17.70 7.96
N LEU A 582 84.49 -17.65 6.80
CA LEU A 582 84.89 -18.34 5.57
C LEU A 582 85.35 -17.34 4.51
N ILE A 583 86.41 -17.68 3.77
CA ILE A 583 86.88 -16.83 2.67
C ILE A 583 86.12 -17.10 1.38
N TYR A 584 85.96 -16.04 0.58
CA TYR A 584 85.54 -16.13 -0.81
C TYR A 584 86.27 -15.09 -1.67
N PRO A 585 86.66 -15.42 -2.91
CA PRO A 585 86.62 -16.74 -3.53
C PRO A 585 87.74 -17.68 -3.00
N THR A 586 87.49 -18.99 -3.00
CA THR A 586 88.50 -20.02 -2.63
C THR A 586 89.41 -20.43 -3.79
N LEU A 587 89.16 -19.90 -5.00
CA LEU A 587 89.97 -20.10 -6.19
C LEU A 587 90.33 -18.73 -6.80
N ALA A 588 91.63 -18.45 -6.89
CA ALA A 588 92.18 -17.31 -7.60
C ALA A 588 92.94 -17.80 -8.83
N LYS A 589 92.86 -17.04 -9.92
CA LYS A 589 93.60 -17.31 -11.15
C LYS A 589 94.47 -16.11 -11.45
N VAL A 590 95.76 -16.34 -11.66
CA VAL A 590 96.75 -15.28 -11.94
C VAL A 590 97.51 -15.58 -13.22
N CYS A 591 97.79 -14.56 -14.01
CA CYS A 591 98.59 -14.68 -15.24
C CYS A 591 100.08 -14.80 -14.92
N ASP A 592 100.80 -15.63 -15.66
CA ASP A 592 102.26 -15.75 -15.58
C ASP A 592 103.02 -14.47 -15.99
N ASP A 593 102.39 -13.58 -16.77
CA ASP A 593 102.92 -12.29 -17.23
C ASP A 593 102.36 -11.07 -16.48
N ALA A 594 101.59 -11.28 -15.41
CA ALA A 594 101.02 -10.20 -14.61
C ALA A 594 102.13 -9.34 -13.97
N LYS A 595 102.24 -8.08 -14.39
CA LYS A 595 103.12 -7.07 -13.78
C LYS A 595 102.57 -6.51 -12.46
N ASP A 596 101.29 -6.72 -12.22
CA ASP A 596 100.61 -6.26 -11.02
C ASP A 596 100.85 -7.27 -9.90
N LEU A 597 101.34 -6.81 -8.75
CA LEU A 597 101.67 -7.66 -7.61
C LEU A 597 100.41 -8.16 -6.89
N ASN A 598 99.22 -7.83 -7.40
CA ASN A 598 97.93 -8.11 -6.78
C ASN A 598 97.30 -9.37 -7.39
N VAL A 599 97.05 -10.37 -6.56
CA VAL A 599 96.65 -11.73 -6.99
C VAL A 599 95.13 -11.87 -6.93
N VAL A 600 94.54 -11.56 -5.78
CA VAL A 600 93.09 -11.65 -5.56
C VAL A 600 92.70 -10.77 -4.38
N ILE A 601 91.49 -10.23 -4.43
CA ILE A 601 90.83 -9.64 -3.27
C ILE A 601 89.98 -10.74 -2.63
N LEU A 602 90.31 -11.09 -1.39
CA LEU A 602 89.53 -12.02 -0.58
C LEU A 602 88.51 -11.24 0.22
N GLY A 603 87.25 -11.65 0.17
CA GLY A 603 86.25 -11.33 1.18
C GLY A 603 86.18 -12.44 2.21
N ALA A 604 85.74 -12.09 3.42
CA ALA A 604 85.31 -13.06 4.42
C ALA A 604 83.80 -12.92 4.65
N SER A 605 83.12 -14.04 4.81
CA SER A 605 81.72 -14.14 5.17
C SER A 605 81.60 -14.94 6.45
N ASP A 606 80.85 -14.38 7.38
CA ASP A 606 80.51 -15.01 8.63
C ASP A 606 78.98 -14.97 8.79
N LYS A 607 78.41 -15.98 9.43
CA LYS A 607 76.96 -16.09 9.60
C LYS A 607 76.44 -15.32 10.81
N ASP A 608 77.33 -15.00 11.76
CA ASP A 608 76.99 -14.27 12.98
C ASP A 608 76.62 -12.80 12.65
N LEU A 609 76.24 -12.01 13.67
CA LEU A 609 75.99 -10.58 13.53
C LEU A 609 77.12 -9.73 14.09
N HIS A 610 77.24 -8.50 13.61
CA HIS A 610 78.15 -7.53 14.21
C HIS A 610 77.77 -7.33 15.71
N PRO A 611 78.71 -7.46 16.67
CA PRO A 611 80.17 -7.37 16.53
C PRO A 611 80.94 -8.70 16.41
N ASN A 612 80.26 -9.85 16.39
CA ASN A 612 80.89 -11.16 16.32
C ASN A 612 81.48 -11.48 14.93
N THR A 613 81.19 -10.67 13.92
CA THR A 613 81.71 -10.84 12.56
C THR A 613 82.90 -9.92 12.24
N ASP A 614 82.66 -8.85 11.49
CA ASP A 614 83.67 -7.89 11.11
C ASP A 614 84.01 -6.95 12.29
N PRO A 615 85.27 -6.50 12.41
CA PRO A 615 86.36 -6.60 11.44
C PRO A 615 87.14 -7.93 11.43
N PHE A 616 87.32 -8.53 10.26
CA PHE A 616 88.10 -9.76 10.13
C PHE A 616 89.61 -9.51 10.14
N LYS A 617 90.36 -10.44 10.74
CA LYS A 617 91.82 -10.49 10.71
C LYS A 617 92.28 -11.63 9.79
N PHE A 618 93.02 -11.26 8.74
CA PHE A 618 93.53 -12.21 7.76
C PHE A 618 95.02 -12.46 7.97
N GLU A 619 95.41 -13.73 8.15
CA GLU A 619 96.80 -14.16 8.34
C GLU A 619 97.12 -15.37 7.44
N LEU A 620 98.35 -15.45 6.95
CA LEU A 620 98.85 -16.64 6.27
C LEU A 620 99.41 -17.59 7.34
N ASN A 621 99.06 -18.88 7.27
CA ASN A 621 99.58 -19.84 8.24
C ASN A 621 101.11 -20.03 8.04
N LYS A 622 101.88 -19.55 9.01
CA LYS A 622 103.36 -19.49 9.01
C LYS A 622 104.04 -20.86 8.86
N GLN A 623 103.34 -21.96 9.14
CA GLN A 623 103.89 -23.30 9.07
C GLN A 623 104.27 -23.75 7.64
N THR A 624 103.72 -23.12 6.60
CA THR A 624 103.95 -23.51 5.20
C THR A 624 105.08 -22.75 4.50
N GLY A 625 105.76 -21.81 5.16
CA GLY A 625 106.76 -20.96 4.52
C GLY A 625 106.19 -20.00 3.46
N SER A 626 104.86 -19.89 3.39
CA SER A 626 104.11 -19.09 2.41
C SER A 626 104.38 -17.58 2.51
N ASP A 627 104.75 -17.07 3.69
CA ASP A 627 105.10 -15.67 3.95
C ASP A 627 106.32 -15.16 3.15
N LYS A 628 107.13 -16.06 2.58
CA LYS A 628 108.27 -15.68 1.73
C LYS A 628 107.87 -15.20 0.33
N PHE A 629 106.72 -15.66 -0.16
CA PHE A 629 106.26 -15.41 -1.54
C PHE A 629 104.96 -14.63 -1.59
N TRP A 630 104.17 -14.68 -0.52
CA TRP A 630 102.83 -14.14 -0.46
C TRP A 630 102.72 -13.18 0.72
N LYS A 631 102.06 -12.04 0.49
CA LYS A 631 101.73 -11.07 1.51
C LYS A 631 100.23 -10.80 1.47
N ILE A 632 99.56 -11.01 2.60
CA ILE A 632 98.17 -10.59 2.78
C ILE A 632 98.14 -9.22 3.46
N SER A 633 97.43 -8.27 2.89
CA SER A 633 97.25 -6.92 3.45
C SER A 633 95.77 -6.58 3.54
N LYS A 634 95.31 -6.19 4.72
CA LYS A 634 93.93 -5.74 4.95
C LYS A 634 93.62 -4.53 4.05
N ILE A 635 92.50 -4.58 3.32
CA ILE A 635 92.00 -3.45 2.52
C ILE A 635 91.00 -2.66 3.36
N ASN A 636 89.99 -3.36 3.88
CA ASN A 636 88.95 -2.83 4.76
C ASN A 636 88.58 -3.89 5.81
N ASP A 637 87.53 -3.66 6.59
CA ASP A 637 87.13 -4.56 7.67
C ASP A 637 86.61 -5.94 7.20
N THR A 638 86.20 -6.07 5.94
CA THR A 638 85.64 -7.31 5.37
C THR A 638 86.51 -7.99 4.31
N HIS A 639 87.48 -7.28 3.73
CA HIS A 639 88.28 -7.71 2.59
C HIS A 639 89.79 -7.50 2.80
N ALA A 640 90.57 -8.45 2.29
CA ALA A 640 92.02 -8.38 2.24
C ALA A 640 92.56 -8.64 0.84
N GLN A 641 93.71 -8.04 0.54
CA GLN A 641 94.43 -8.22 -0.71
C GLN A 641 95.52 -9.25 -0.52
N VAL A 642 95.51 -10.29 -1.35
CA VAL A 642 96.66 -11.18 -1.48
C VAL A 642 97.56 -10.63 -2.57
N SER A 643 98.82 -10.40 -2.20
CA SER A 643 99.85 -9.86 -3.08
C SER A 643 101.06 -10.77 -3.13
N LEU A 644 101.77 -10.67 -4.24
CA LEU A 644 102.96 -11.44 -4.55
C LEU A 644 104.21 -10.63 -4.21
N LEU A 645 105.18 -11.25 -3.54
CA LEU A 645 106.45 -10.61 -3.22
C LEU A 645 107.54 -10.90 -4.27
N GLN A 646 107.41 -11.98 -5.04
CA GLN A 646 108.37 -12.41 -6.07
C GLN A 646 107.68 -13.17 -7.20
N ASN A 647 108.19 -13.08 -8.43
CA ASN A 647 107.63 -13.79 -9.59
C ASN A 647 107.54 -15.31 -9.35
N LEU A 648 106.34 -15.87 -9.56
CA LEU A 648 106.07 -17.29 -9.38
C LEU A 648 106.42 -18.11 -10.62
N LYS A 649 106.66 -19.40 -10.40
CA LYS A 649 106.74 -20.40 -11.47
C LYS A 649 105.32 -20.88 -11.80
N LYS A 650 105.10 -21.37 -13.02
CA LYS A 650 103.81 -21.95 -13.42
C LYS A 650 103.50 -23.21 -12.58
N ALA A 651 102.61 -23.08 -11.60
CA ALA A 651 102.16 -24.16 -10.71
C ALA A 651 100.83 -23.80 -10.04
N ASN A 652 100.20 -24.79 -9.40
CA ASN A 652 99.08 -24.57 -8.49
C ASN A 652 99.65 -24.38 -7.09
N TYR A 653 99.31 -23.26 -6.46
CA TYR A 653 99.71 -22.95 -5.10
C TYR A 653 98.48 -23.04 -4.19
N ASN A 654 98.59 -23.79 -3.10
CA ASN A 654 97.56 -23.80 -2.07
C ASN A 654 98.05 -22.96 -0.91
N LEU A 655 97.36 -21.84 -0.66
CA LEU A 655 97.69 -20.94 0.44
C LEU A 655 96.70 -21.20 1.58
N PRO A 656 97.13 -21.70 2.74
CA PRO A 656 96.28 -21.75 3.92
C PRO A 656 96.11 -20.32 4.47
N VAL A 657 94.95 -19.74 4.21
CA VAL A 657 94.55 -18.43 4.74
C VAL A 657 93.75 -18.68 6.00
N MET A 658 94.26 -18.18 7.13
CA MET A 658 93.55 -18.13 8.39
C MET A 658 92.79 -16.82 8.46
N VAL A 659 91.49 -16.89 8.68
CA VAL A 659 90.66 -15.72 8.97
C VAL A 659 90.12 -15.87 10.38
N THR A 660 90.25 -14.80 11.15
CA THR A 660 89.74 -14.69 12.52
C THR A 660 88.71 -13.58 12.56
N ASP A 661 87.58 -13.84 13.21
CA ASP A 661 86.54 -12.84 13.47
C ASP A 661 86.94 -11.88 14.60
N SER A 662 86.03 -10.94 14.91
CA SER A 662 86.17 -10.01 16.04
C SER A 662 85.34 -10.40 17.26
N GLY A 663 84.74 -11.59 17.27
CA GLY A 663 83.90 -12.06 18.36
C GLY A 663 84.70 -12.39 19.62
N THR A 664 83.98 -12.64 20.71
CA THR A 664 84.56 -12.98 22.02
C THR A 664 83.98 -14.30 22.56
N PRO A 665 84.77 -15.40 22.63
CA PRO A 665 86.15 -15.55 22.15
C PRO A 665 86.23 -15.53 20.61
N PRO A 666 87.35 -15.07 20.03
CA PRO A 666 87.48 -14.99 18.58
C PRO A 666 87.60 -16.39 17.98
N LEU A 667 86.82 -16.69 16.94
CA LEU A 667 86.92 -17.93 16.19
C LEU A 667 87.75 -17.72 14.94
N SER A 668 88.49 -18.77 14.57
CA SER A 668 89.35 -18.74 13.40
C SER A 668 89.20 -19.99 12.58
N ASN A 669 89.13 -19.82 11.26
CA ASN A 669 89.10 -20.92 10.33
C ASN A 669 90.25 -20.78 9.32
N THR A 670 90.89 -21.91 9.00
CA THR A 670 91.95 -21.96 7.99
C THR A 670 91.40 -22.61 6.73
N THR A 671 91.28 -21.83 5.67
CA THR A 671 90.77 -22.27 4.38
C THR A 671 91.86 -22.20 3.32
N GLU A 672 91.95 -23.20 2.45
CA GLU A 672 92.94 -23.22 1.37
C GLU A 672 92.47 -22.37 0.19
N LEU A 673 93.11 -21.23 -0.03
CA LEU A 673 93.02 -20.49 -1.28
C LEU A 673 93.87 -21.17 -2.35
N ARG A 674 93.23 -21.72 -3.37
CA ARG A 674 93.92 -22.28 -4.53
C ARG A 674 94.25 -21.15 -5.50
N VAL A 675 95.54 -20.88 -5.70
CA VAL A 675 96.02 -19.94 -6.73
C VAL A 675 96.55 -20.72 -7.92
N GLN A 676 95.86 -20.59 -9.04
CA GLN A 676 96.26 -21.23 -10.29
C GLN A 676 96.97 -20.21 -11.19
N VAL A 677 98.25 -20.47 -11.48
CA VAL A 677 99.03 -19.63 -12.42
C VAL A 677 98.78 -20.12 -13.85
N CYS A 678 98.10 -19.29 -14.64
CA CYS A 678 97.67 -19.57 -15.99
C CYS A 678 98.51 -18.80 -17.01
N SER A 679 98.59 -19.29 -18.25
CA SER A 679 99.26 -18.55 -19.31
C SER A 679 98.29 -17.56 -19.95
N CYS A 680 98.67 -16.29 -20.01
CA CYS A 680 97.81 -15.25 -20.57
C CYS A 680 98.39 -14.73 -21.89
N LYS A 681 97.60 -14.82 -22.96
CA LYS A 681 97.94 -14.22 -24.27
C LYS A 681 96.76 -13.36 -24.72
N LYS A 682 97.02 -12.08 -24.98
CA LYS A 682 96.03 -11.12 -25.51
C LYS A 682 94.67 -11.21 -24.78
N SER A 683 94.67 -11.05 -23.46
CA SER A 683 93.48 -11.05 -22.59
C SER A 683 92.65 -12.35 -22.52
N LYS A 684 93.10 -13.46 -23.11
CA LYS A 684 92.55 -14.81 -22.85
C LYS A 684 93.45 -15.56 -21.88
N MET A 685 92.84 -16.07 -20.81
CA MET A 685 93.51 -16.83 -19.74
C MET A 685 93.36 -18.32 -19.98
N ASP A 686 94.47 -19.04 -20.19
CA ASP A 686 94.48 -20.49 -20.38
C ASP A 686 95.12 -21.20 -19.18
N CYS A 687 94.28 -21.88 -18.41
CA CYS A 687 94.63 -22.56 -17.18
C CYS A 687 94.80 -24.08 -17.34
N SER A 688 94.86 -24.60 -18.58
CA SER A 688 94.91 -26.04 -18.81
C SER A 688 96.34 -26.63 -18.70
N SER A 689 96.48 -27.56 -17.75
CA SER A 689 97.51 -28.62 -17.59
C SER A 689 98.85 -28.34 -16.88
N ALA A 690 99.00 -28.99 -15.72
CA ALA A 690 100.22 -29.65 -15.27
C ALA A 690 99.87 -31.07 -14.76
N GLY A 691 100.05 -32.07 -15.63
CA GLY A 691 100.37 -33.48 -15.32
C GLY A 691 99.40 -34.34 -14.51
N ILE A 692 98.38 -34.92 -15.16
CA ILE A 692 97.82 -36.21 -14.72
C ILE A 692 98.45 -37.30 -15.62
N PRO A 693 99.24 -38.26 -15.10
CA PRO A 693 99.48 -39.49 -15.82
C PRO A 693 98.35 -40.47 -15.50
N HIS A 694 97.67 -40.90 -16.56
CA HIS A 694 96.78 -42.05 -16.56
C HIS A 694 97.47 -43.28 -15.95
N ILE A 695 96.88 -43.84 -14.89
CA ILE A 695 97.06 -45.24 -14.53
C ILE A 695 95.73 -45.95 -14.77
N ARG A 696 95.78 -46.98 -15.61
CA ARG A 696 94.72 -47.93 -15.89
C ARG A 696 94.87 -49.13 -14.93
N THR A 697 93.75 -49.80 -14.64
CA THR A 697 93.57 -51.10 -13.94
C THR A 697 93.73 -51.05 -12.41
N THR A 698 92.88 -51.64 -11.54
CA THR A 698 91.81 -52.65 -11.67
C THR A 698 90.98 -52.70 -10.37
N LEU A 699 89.65 -52.83 -10.53
CA LEU A 699 88.72 -53.73 -9.82
C LEU A 699 88.93 -54.05 -8.31
N VAL A 700 88.00 -53.65 -7.43
CA VAL A 700 87.32 -54.52 -6.43
C VAL A 700 85.93 -53.94 -6.11
N LEU A 701 84.96 -54.85 -6.05
CA LEU A 701 83.55 -54.69 -5.65
C LEU A 701 83.37 -54.04 -4.27
N LEU A 702 82.28 -53.30 -4.10
CA LEU A 702 81.29 -53.64 -3.06
C LEU A 702 79.91 -53.12 -3.46
N LEU A 703 79.04 -54.10 -3.73
CA LEU A 703 77.61 -53.99 -3.87
C LEU A 703 76.96 -53.81 -2.48
N SER A 704 75.82 -53.11 -2.50
CA SER A 704 74.57 -53.43 -1.81
C SER A 704 74.31 -52.95 -0.36
N PHE A 705 73.00 -52.68 -0.16
CA PHE A 705 72.19 -52.58 1.07
C PHE A 705 72.13 -51.19 1.73
N PHE A 706 70.99 -50.52 1.98
CA PHE A 706 69.53 -50.80 2.09
C PHE A 706 68.80 -49.52 1.56
N SER A 707 67.70 -49.48 0.81
CA SER A 707 66.37 -50.11 0.82
C SER A 707 65.48 -49.80 2.05
N LEU A 708 64.32 -49.16 1.77
CA LEU A 708 63.07 -49.15 2.56
C LEU A 708 63.06 -48.31 3.87
N VAL A 709 61.97 -47.70 4.35
CA VAL A 709 60.58 -47.44 3.92
C VAL A 709 59.98 -46.49 4.98
N TRP A 710 58.93 -45.76 4.59
CA TRP A 710 57.86 -45.08 5.35
C TRP A 710 57.89 -45.06 6.90
N LEU A 711 57.50 -43.91 7.47
CA LEU A 711 56.10 -43.62 7.86
C LEU A 711 55.89 -42.12 8.05
#